data_AF-A0A2P5I839-F1
#
_entry.id   AF-A0A2P5I839-F1
#
_cell.length_a   1.000
_cell.length_b   1.000
_cell.length_c   1.000
_cell.angle_alpha   90.00
_cell.angle_beta   90.00
_cell.angle_gamma   90.00
#
_symmetry.space_group_name_H-M   'P 1'
#
loop_
_entity.id
_entity.type
_entity.pdbx_description
1 polymer ?
#
loop_
_entity_poly.entity_id
_entity_poly.type
_entity_poly.pdbx_seq_one_letter_code
_entity_poly.pdbx_strand_id
1 'polypeptide(L)'
;MAEPSNDQASSGPGAASALDNTTNKFQAAISAWRNIDMTTLVSGLDNTASEIVTYQRDSTVQRKDLAQKTKDFRKLDDATKLSEIKVLLKAYQTFIDLLTNHSKSVNSAFLSAYTSLSDAPDPYPLLEAAVDSMLVSEETLPKVTEENERLQGSVAELTTQLEDTESRLQAEREARKQLEDTLETKVKEVESSWIAVLDEKKDNWSAKEKTLEDKVENQERLLNEVKASYEVNQRLGKSEDDDEEPKGHVTSAELEIVHSDLERTSMRLAEVEARNEQMRLELAQAKSQFPSQQATSLEDDPGYMRMRSENSSLIRKLDASRVEKESLKRDLDAKLRMLEREVTSLKEDRDALKAKVQKWGDYDDIKQELEVLKSIEFSTGDDDETKDLVDDQNGDAAKGKGDTLEQLLLARNKKLSEELTILRVSHQDLQGRLSDLSEDMSRTNAELEKAQNLNEKLENDLANIQSEHANAFPSGASVAGTYVSRYAPSMAPGRRGGGGRTSPTSSIISGFNPRDSGSEPMGGGSGILPMITAQRDRFKKRNAQLEQELSDSHRNVSQLRQEIAALQKDNLTLYEKTRYVSSYNRSSNTTAAVTSSSSYANNPNPSTVTIGGGGSGGMDRYRAAYESNISPFAAFRGRESARAYKRMSFPERVVYSVTRMVLASRTSRNLFAAYCVALHLLVFFSLYYMGSSDADQQATNFGQTAAAAVVAAGGSGSGSGSGSGSGAGSAGHGNWKEGAFDDKS
;
A
#
# COMPACT_ATOMS: atom_id res chain seq x y z
N MET A 1 35.38 19.64 21.29
CA MET A 1 35.66 18.54 22.24
C MET A 1 34.32 17.96 22.63
N ALA A 2 34.12 16.67 22.36
CA ALA A 2 32.90 15.84 22.51
C ALA A 2 31.72 16.20 21.56
N GLU A 3 31.07 15.32 20.82
CA GLU A 3 31.19 13.87 20.48
C GLU A 3 30.11 13.63 19.39
N PRO A 4 30.31 12.89 18.28
CA PRO A 4 29.23 12.59 17.34
C PRO A 4 28.56 11.25 17.67
N SER A 5 27.24 11.29 17.85
CA SER A 5 26.38 10.14 18.12
C SER A 5 26.34 9.16 16.95
N ASN A 6 26.69 7.93 17.24
CA ASN A 6 26.73 6.77 16.34
C ASN A 6 25.33 6.12 16.26
N ASP A 7 24.54 6.47 15.25
CA ASP A 7 23.31 5.73 14.92
C ASP A 7 23.66 4.53 14.02
N GLN A 8 24.04 3.42 14.67
CA GLN A 8 24.08 2.11 14.03
C GLN A 8 22.64 1.59 13.88
N ALA A 9 22.09 1.74 12.67
CA ALA A 9 21.00 0.90 12.21
C ALA A 9 21.47 -0.57 12.23
N SER A 10 20.81 -1.38 13.05
CA SER A 10 21.04 -2.82 13.15
C SER A 10 20.56 -3.54 11.89
N SER A 11 21.37 -3.53 10.83
CA SER A 11 21.30 -4.53 9.77
C SER A 11 21.96 -5.81 10.30
N GLY A 12 21.20 -6.92 10.27
CA GLY A 12 21.67 -8.20 10.81
C GLY A 12 22.98 -8.65 10.15
N PRO A 13 23.97 -9.16 10.91
CA PRO A 13 25.32 -9.48 10.42
C PRO A 13 25.37 -10.63 9.39
N GLY A 14 24.24 -11.30 9.12
CA GLY A 14 24.19 -12.41 8.16
C GLY A 14 24.13 -12.02 6.69
N ALA A 15 23.63 -10.83 6.35
CA ALA A 15 23.45 -10.42 4.94
C ALA A 15 24.75 -9.91 4.31
N ALA A 16 25.55 -9.15 5.07
CA ALA A 16 26.84 -8.63 4.60
C ALA A 16 27.87 -9.75 4.35
N SER A 17 27.93 -10.78 5.22
CA SER A 17 28.85 -11.90 5.04
C SER A 17 28.50 -12.81 3.85
N ALA A 18 27.22 -12.86 3.47
CA ALA A 18 26.77 -13.63 2.31
C ALA A 18 27.16 -12.92 1.00
N LEU A 19 26.97 -11.60 0.94
CA LEU A 19 27.38 -10.75 -0.18
C LEU A 19 28.90 -10.76 -0.37
N ASP A 20 29.70 -10.68 0.70
CA ASP A 20 31.17 -10.78 0.59
C ASP A 20 31.62 -12.15 0.06
N ASN A 21 30.95 -13.23 0.48
CA ASN A 21 31.26 -14.57 -0.01
C ASN A 21 30.86 -14.79 -1.47
N THR A 22 29.74 -14.21 -1.93
CA THR A 22 29.37 -14.26 -3.35
C THR A 22 30.33 -13.42 -4.18
N THR A 23 30.67 -12.22 -3.73
CA THR A 23 31.60 -11.31 -4.44
C THR A 23 32.98 -11.96 -4.61
N ASN A 24 33.47 -12.68 -3.59
CA ASN A 24 34.70 -13.46 -3.70
C ASN A 24 34.60 -14.62 -4.70
N LYS A 25 33.45 -15.30 -4.79
CA LYS A 25 33.22 -16.35 -5.80
C LYS A 25 33.14 -15.78 -7.22
N PHE A 26 32.51 -14.61 -7.38
CA PHE A 26 32.48 -13.87 -8.64
C PHE A 26 33.88 -13.51 -9.11
N GLN A 27 34.69 -12.95 -8.22
CA GLN A 27 36.06 -12.56 -8.52
C GLN A 27 36.94 -13.77 -8.86
N ALA A 28 36.79 -14.88 -8.13
CA ALA A 28 37.49 -16.13 -8.43
C ALA A 28 37.10 -16.71 -9.79
N ALA A 29 35.80 -16.74 -10.12
CA ALA A 29 35.32 -17.21 -11.41
C ALA A 29 35.79 -16.32 -12.58
N ILE A 30 35.75 -14.99 -12.42
CA ILE A 30 36.30 -14.06 -13.42
C ILE A 30 37.79 -14.31 -13.63
N SER A 31 38.55 -14.59 -12.57
CA SER A 31 39.98 -14.91 -12.69
C SER A 31 40.23 -16.24 -13.41
N ALA A 32 39.39 -17.25 -13.19
CA ALA A 32 39.48 -18.54 -13.88
C ALA A 32 39.20 -18.39 -15.38
N TRP A 33 38.12 -17.70 -15.77
CA TRP A 33 37.79 -17.44 -17.17
C TRP A 33 38.81 -16.55 -17.88
N ARG A 34 39.43 -15.62 -17.15
CA ARG A 34 40.53 -14.81 -17.67
C ARG A 34 41.80 -15.63 -17.92
N ASN A 35 42.08 -16.62 -17.07
CA ASN A 35 43.25 -17.49 -17.22
C ASN A 35 43.08 -18.53 -18.34
N ILE A 36 41.86 -18.97 -18.60
CA ILE A 36 41.56 -19.87 -19.72
C ILE A 36 41.81 -19.18 -21.07
N ASP A 37 41.56 -17.87 -21.14
CA ASP A 37 41.71 -17.03 -22.33
C ASP A 37 41.21 -17.74 -23.60
N MET A 38 39.88 -17.70 -23.78
CA MET A 38 39.21 -18.36 -24.90
C MET A 38 39.80 -17.99 -26.27
N THR A 39 40.37 -16.80 -26.42
CA THR A 39 41.00 -16.37 -27.67
C THR A 39 42.22 -17.23 -28.00
N THR A 40 43.09 -17.42 -27.00
CA THR A 40 44.29 -18.24 -27.15
C THR A 40 43.94 -19.72 -27.23
N LEU A 41 42.94 -20.18 -26.48
CA LEU A 41 42.48 -21.58 -26.54
C LEU A 41 41.89 -21.92 -27.91
N VAL A 42 41.01 -21.08 -28.47
CA VAL A 42 40.39 -21.30 -29.79
C VAL A 42 41.45 -21.34 -30.88
N SER A 43 42.39 -20.38 -30.89
CA SER A 43 43.48 -20.41 -31.88
C SER A 43 44.38 -21.64 -31.75
N GLY A 44 44.62 -22.13 -30.53
CA GLY A 44 45.30 -23.40 -30.28
C GLY A 44 44.52 -24.61 -30.85
N LEU A 45 43.20 -24.66 -30.61
CA LEU A 45 42.33 -25.71 -31.13
C LEU A 45 42.26 -25.69 -32.66
N ASP A 46 42.19 -24.51 -33.28
CA ASP A 46 42.17 -24.36 -34.74
C ASP A 46 43.44 -24.93 -35.39
N ASN A 47 44.60 -24.69 -34.76
CA ASN A 47 45.86 -25.31 -35.20
C ASN A 47 45.81 -26.84 -35.08
N THR A 48 45.31 -27.37 -33.97
CA THR A 48 45.17 -28.83 -33.80
C THR A 48 44.16 -29.45 -34.76
N ALA A 49 43.08 -28.74 -35.09
CA ALA A 49 42.08 -29.17 -36.08
C ALA A 49 42.69 -29.21 -37.48
N SER A 50 43.49 -28.20 -37.84
CA SER A 50 44.27 -28.18 -39.08
C SER A 50 45.25 -29.37 -39.14
N GLU A 51 45.96 -29.65 -38.06
CA GLU A 51 46.85 -30.82 -37.96
C GLU A 51 46.09 -32.16 -38.09
N ILE A 52 44.90 -32.29 -37.49
CA ILE A 52 44.06 -33.50 -37.66
C ILE A 52 43.70 -33.71 -39.14
N VAL A 53 43.35 -32.64 -39.86
CA VAL A 53 43.01 -32.72 -41.29
C VAL A 53 44.23 -33.13 -42.12
N THR A 54 45.42 -32.60 -41.81
CA THR A 54 46.66 -33.00 -42.51
C THR A 54 47.01 -34.46 -42.20
N TYR A 55 46.91 -34.88 -40.94
CA TYR A 55 47.13 -36.27 -40.54
C TYR A 55 46.14 -37.25 -41.17
N GLN A 56 44.87 -36.85 -41.32
CA GLN A 56 43.87 -37.66 -42.02
C GLN A 56 44.26 -37.84 -43.49
N ARG A 57 44.66 -36.76 -44.17
CA ARG A 57 45.15 -36.82 -45.56
C ARG A 57 46.39 -37.71 -45.66
N ASP A 58 47.38 -37.51 -44.82
CA ASP A 58 48.63 -38.27 -44.83
C ASP A 58 48.40 -39.76 -44.53
N SER A 59 47.51 -40.08 -43.58
CA SER A 59 47.15 -41.48 -43.29
C SER A 59 46.51 -42.16 -44.50
N THR A 60 45.64 -41.46 -45.26
CA THR A 60 45.04 -42.04 -46.47
C THR A 60 46.05 -42.25 -47.59
N VAL A 61 46.99 -41.31 -47.79
CA VAL A 61 48.04 -41.41 -48.80
C VAL A 61 49.02 -42.52 -48.46
N GLN A 62 49.51 -42.55 -47.22
CA GLN A 62 50.45 -43.57 -46.75
C GLN A 62 49.82 -44.97 -46.74
N ARG A 63 48.53 -45.09 -46.42
CA ARG A 63 47.80 -46.37 -46.53
C ARG A 63 47.74 -46.86 -47.98
N LYS A 64 47.49 -45.97 -48.94
CA LYS A 64 47.50 -46.32 -50.38
C LYS A 64 48.90 -46.70 -50.85
N ASP A 65 49.93 -45.97 -50.45
CA ASP A 65 51.34 -46.28 -50.77
C ASP A 65 51.77 -47.63 -50.17
N LEU A 66 51.39 -47.92 -48.93
CA LEU A 66 51.67 -49.19 -48.27
C LEU A 66 50.97 -50.36 -48.95
N ALA A 67 49.70 -50.19 -49.35
CA ALA A 67 48.96 -51.18 -50.12
C ALA A 67 49.61 -51.45 -51.49
N GLN A 68 50.10 -50.40 -52.15
CA GLN A 68 50.81 -50.50 -53.42
C GLN A 68 52.16 -51.22 -53.26
N LYS A 69 52.98 -50.83 -52.27
CA LYS A 69 54.24 -51.50 -51.92
C LYS A 69 54.04 -52.98 -51.58
N THR A 70 52.94 -53.31 -50.90
CA THR A 70 52.56 -54.71 -50.59
C THR A 70 52.17 -55.48 -51.85
N LYS A 71 51.44 -54.85 -52.76
CA LYS A 71 51.05 -55.43 -54.05
C LYS A 71 52.27 -55.67 -54.94
N ASP A 72 53.21 -54.73 -54.96
CA ASP A 72 54.43 -54.84 -55.77
C ASP A 72 55.41 -55.85 -55.18
N PHE A 73 55.55 -55.91 -53.85
CA PHE A 73 56.29 -56.97 -53.16
C PHE A 73 55.78 -58.38 -53.50
N ARG A 74 54.45 -58.55 -53.64
CA ARG A 74 53.86 -59.85 -54.02
C ARG A 74 54.24 -60.30 -55.43
N LYS A 75 54.56 -59.37 -56.35
CA LYS A 75 54.93 -59.67 -57.75
C LYS A 75 56.41 -60.02 -57.94
N LEU A 76 57.25 -59.81 -56.93
CA LEU A 76 58.68 -60.09 -56.98
C LEU A 76 58.98 -61.60 -56.98
N ASP A 77 60.17 -61.98 -57.46
CA ASP A 77 60.70 -63.34 -57.36
C ASP A 77 61.23 -63.64 -55.94
N ASP A 78 61.36 -64.91 -55.57
CA ASP A 78 61.60 -65.29 -54.16
C ASP A 78 62.98 -64.87 -53.62
N ALA A 79 63.98 -64.70 -54.50
CA ALA A 79 65.29 -64.19 -54.11
C ALA A 79 65.24 -62.69 -53.77
N THR A 80 64.49 -61.89 -54.55
CA THR A 80 64.33 -60.45 -54.30
C THR A 80 63.30 -60.13 -53.20
N LYS A 81 62.30 -60.99 -52.98
CA LYS A 81 61.41 -60.89 -51.80
C LYS A 81 62.18 -60.95 -50.49
N LEU A 82 63.22 -61.80 -50.41
CA LEU A 82 64.01 -61.95 -49.18
C LEU A 82 64.79 -60.66 -48.83
N SER A 83 65.22 -59.88 -49.83
CA SER A 83 65.87 -58.58 -49.62
C SER A 83 64.88 -57.46 -49.33
N GLU A 84 63.72 -57.46 -49.99
CA GLU A 84 62.73 -56.37 -49.90
C GLU A 84 61.80 -56.47 -48.68
N ILE A 85 61.67 -57.64 -48.04
CA ILE A 85 60.77 -57.83 -46.89
C ILE A 85 61.12 -56.90 -45.72
N LYS A 86 62.40 -56.60 -45.54
CA LYS A 86 62.88 -55.66 -44.52
C LYS A 86 62.42 -54.23 -44.80
N VAL A 87 62.39 -53.84 -46.07
CA VAL A 87 61.92 -52.50 -46.51
C VAL A 87 60.41 -52.40 -46.32
N LEU A 88 59.66 -53.44 -46.68
CA LEU A 88 58.21 -53.48 -46.49
C LEU A 88 57.83 -53.44 -45.00
N LEU A 89 58.48 -54.24 -44.16
CA LEU A 89 58.24 -54.25 -42.71
C LEU A 89 58.54 -52.87 -42.10
N LYS A 90 59.63 -52.23 -42.52
CA LYS A 90 59.97 -50.87 -42.07
C LYS A 90 58.91 -49.84 -42.50
N ALA A 91 58.32 -49.98 -43.69
CA ALA A 91 57.21 -49.13 -44.13
C ALA A 91 55.94 -49.32 -43.28
N TYR A 92 55.59 -50.56 -42.92
CA TYR A 92 54.49 -50.85 -41.99
C TYR A 92 54.75 -50.27 -40.59
N GLN A 93 55.97 -50.43 -40.08
CA GLN A 93 56.37 -49.87 -38.78
C GLN A 93 56.25 -48.34 -38.78
N THR A 94 56.78 -47.65 -39.79
CA THR A 94 56.67 -46.19 -39.91
C THR A 94 55.20 -45.73 -39.94
N PHE A 95 54.32 -46.44 -40.65
CA PHE A 95 52.89 -46.11 -40.70
C PHE A 95 52.21 -46.27 -39.33
N ILE A 96 52.53 -47.35 -38.60
CA ILE A 96 52.01 -47.58 -37.24
C ILE A 96 52.52 -46.52 -36.26
N ASP A 97 53.81 -46.14 -36.35
CA ASP A 97 54.41 -45.11 -35.50
C ASP A 97 53.78 -43.74 -35.77
N LEU A 98 53.53 -43.40 -37.04
CA LEU A 98 52.84 -42.16 -37.42
C LEU A 98 51.39 -42.13 -36.91
N LEU A 99 50.65 -43.22 -37.03
CA LEU A 99 49.28 -43.32 -36.50
C LEU A 99 49.26 -43.20 -34.98
N THR A 100 50.21 -43.82 -34.30
CA THR A 100 50.35 -43.80 -32.84
C THR A 100 50.71 -42.40 -32.34
N ASN A 101 51.64 -41.71 -33.01
CA ASN A 101 52.02 -40.35 -32.66
C ASN A 101 50.90 -39.34 -32.92
N HIS A 102 50.17 -39.49 -34.02
CA HIS A 102 48.97 -38.70 -34.30
C HIS A 102 47.92 -38.86 -33.19
N SER A 103 47.59 -40.11 -32.82
CA SER A 103 46.62 -40.38 -31.75
C SER A 103 47.07 -39.80 -30.40
N LYS A 104 48.36 -39.87 -30.07
CA LYS A 104 48.91 -39.24 -28.86
C LYS A 104 48.80 -37.72 -28.89
N SER A 105 49.09 -37.08 -30.02
CA SER A 105 48.98 -35.62 -30.17
C SER A 105 47.54 -35.15 -29.97
N VAL A 106 46.58 -35.79 -30.64
CA VAL A 106 45.15 -35.46 -30.54
C VAL A 106 44.62 -35.69 -29.12
N ASN A 107 44.96 -36.81 -28.49
CA ASN A 107 44.55 -37.07 -27.11
C ASN A 107 45.15 -36.06 -26.12
N SER A 108 46.40 -35.64 -26.33
CA SER A 108 47.05 -34.62 -25.51
C SER A 108 46.38 -33.25 -25.67
N ALA A 109 46.07 -32.85 -26.91
CA ALA A 109 45.37 -31.60 -27.20
C ALA A 109 43.96 -31.60 -26.60
N PHE A 110 43.22 -32.69 -26.78
CA PHE A 110 41.88 -32.86 -26.21
C PHE A 110 41.88 -32.77 -24.68
N LEU A 111 42.78 -33.49 -24.00
CA LEU A 111 42.85 -33.46 -22.53
C LEU A 111 43.26 -32.08 -22.00
N SER A 112 44.16 -31.38 -22.69
CA SER A 112 44.56 -30.02 -22.34
C SER A 112 43.37 -29.04 -22.42
N ALA A 113 42.58 -29.12 -23.49
CA ALA A 113 41.39 -28.31 -23.68
C ALA A 113 40.29 -28.66 -22.66
N TYR A 114 40.04 -29.96 -22.47
CA TYR A 114 39.04 -30.47 -21.54
C TYR A 114 39.33 -30.07 -20.10
N THR A 115 40.58 -30.21 -19.64
CA THR A 115 40.97 -29.85 -18.27
C THR A 115 40.80 -28.35 -18.02
N SER A 116 41.20 -27.53 -19.01
CA SER A 116 41.05 -26.07 -18.91
C SER A 116 39.58 -25.64 -18.82
N LEU A 117 38.68 -26.35 -19.51
CA LEU A 117 37.25 -26.06 -19.50
C LEU A 117 36.51 -26.68 -18.31
N SER A 118 36.95 -27.85 -17.81
CA SER A 118 36.33 -28.55 -16.68
C SER A 118 36.62 -27.88 -15.35
N ASP A 119 37.76 -27.21 -15.22
CA ASP A 119 38.15 -26.48 -14.02
C ASP A 119 37.49 -25.09 -13.95
N ALA A 120 36.87 -24.64 -15.04
CA ALA A 120 36.15 -23.37 -15.09
C ALA A 120 34.78 -23.49 -14.40
N PRO A 121 34.41 -22.55 -13.50
CA PRO A 121 33.05 -22.49 -12.98
C PRO A 121 32.06 -22.10 -14.08
N ASP A 122 30.86 -22.67 -14.04
CA ASP A 122 29.77 -22.37 -14.98
C ASP A 122 29.51 -20.84 -15.08
N PRO A 123 29.55 -20.25 -16.28
CA PRO A 123 29.33 -18.81 -16.45
C PRO A 123 27.85 -18.40 -16.35
N TYR A 124 26.89 -19.33 -16.51
CA TYR A 124 25.47 -18.98 -16.54
C TYR A 124 24.97 -18.35 -15.22
N PRO A 125 25.25 -18.92 -14.03
CA PRO A 125 24.87 -18.29 -12.75
C PRO A 125 25.55 -16.93 -12.53
N LEU A 126 26.75 -16.73 -13.10
CA LEU A 126 27.43 -15.44 -13.02
C LEU A 126 26.74 -14.37 -13.87
N LEU A 127 26.32 -14.73 -15.07
CA LEU A 127 25.61 -13.82 -15.97
C LEU A 127 24.22 -13.49 -15.42
N GLU A 128 23.52 -14.48 -14.86
CA GLU A 128 22.21 -14.28 -14.21
C GLU A 128 22.32 -13.28 -13.06
N ALA A 129 23.24 -13.50 -12.11
CA ALA A 129 23.38 -12.56 -10.99
C ALA A 129 23.99 -11.20 -11.41
N ALA A 130 24.76 -11.13 -12.49
CA ALA A 130 25.18 -9.85 -13.07
C ALA A 130 23.98 -9.08 -13.65
N VAL A 131 23.09 -9.75 -14.38
CA VAL A 131 21.84 -9.18 -14.89
C VAL A 131 20.93 -8.75 -13.75
N ASP A 132 20.75 -9.58 -12.73
CA ASP A 132 19.96 -9.23 -11.54
C ASP A 132 20.56 -8.02 -10.81
N SER A 133 21.89 -7.97 -10.64
CA SER A 133 22.56 -6.82 -10.02
C SER A 133 22.39 -5.54 -10.84
N MET A 134 22.39 -5.66 -12.17
CA MET A 134 22.17 -4.54 -13.09
C MET A 134 20.72 -4.06 -13.00
N LEU A 135 19.75 -4.97 -13.02
CA LEU A 135 18.32 -4.65 -12.87
C LEU A 135 18.03 -4.01 -11.50
N VAL A 136 18.60 -4.54 -10.43
CA VAL A 136 18.49 -3.94 -9.09
C VAL A 136 19.13 -2.55 -9.08
N SER A 137 20.29 -2.37 -9.71
CA SER A 137 20.92 -1.05 -9.82
C SER A 137 20.07 -0.07 -10.63
N GLU A 138 19.45 -0.51 -11.72
CA GLU A 138 18.58 0.29 -12.57
C GLU A 138 17.30 0.71 -11.86
N GLU A 139 16.74 -0.14 -10.99
CA GLU A 139 15.57 0.19 -10.18
C GLU A 139 15.91 1.08 -8.96
N THR A 140 17.06 0.84 -8.32
CA THR A 140 17.42 1.50 -7.06
C THR A 140 18.13 2.85 -7.25
N LEU A 141 18.96 2.99 -8.27
CA LEU A 141 19.66 4.23 -8.59
C LEU A 141 18.71 5.44 -8.73
N PRO A 142 17.63 5.39 -9.54
CA PRO A 142 16.74 6.55 -9.69
C PRO A 142 16.05 6.93 -8.38
N LYS A 143 15.65 5.94 -7.56
CA LYS A 143 15.01 6.18 -6.25
C LYS A 143 15.97 6.84 -5.27
N VAL A 144 17.23 6.38 -5.23
CA VAL A 144 18.26 6.97 -4.38
C VAL A 144 18.63 8.37 -4.86
N THR A 145 18.70 8.61 -6.18
CA THR A 145 18.96 9.96 -6.70
C THR A 145 17.81 10.92 -6.42
N GLU A 146 16.56 10.48 -6.58
CA GLU A 146 15.37 11.28 -6.26
C GLU A 146 15.30 11.59 -4.75
N GLU A 147 15.61 10.61 -3.90
CA GLU A 147 15.67 10.85 -2.45
C GLU A 147 16.81 11.81 -2.09
N ASN A 148 17.98 11.69 -2.71
CA ASN A 148 19.10 12.60 -2.48
C ASN A 148 18.75 14.03 -2.93
N GLU A 149 18.11 14.19 -4.09
CA GLU A 149 17.62 15.48 -4.56
C GLU A 149 16.56 16.08 -3.62
N ARG A 150 15.62 15.26 -3.15
CA ARG A 150 14.61 15.67 -2.15
C ARG A 150 15.24 16.08 -0.82
N LEU A 151 16.24 15.33 -0.35
CA LEU A 151 16.98 15.65 0.87
C LEU A 151 17.79 16.93 0.70
N GLN A 152 18.47 17.12 -0.43
CA GLN A 152 19.17 18.36 -0.77
C GLN A 152 18.21 19.55 -0.82
N GLY A 153 17.03 19.39 -1.43
CA GLY A 153 15.99 20.42 -1.44
C GLY A 153 15.48 20.75 -0.05
N SER A 154 15.26 19.75 0.81
CA SER A 154 14.84 19.94 2.20
C SER A 154 15.92 20.65 3.02
N VAL A 155 17.18 20.29 2.83
CA VAL A 155 18.33 20.96 3.49
C VAL A 155 18.43 22.41 3.03
N ALA A 156 18.26 22.68 1.72
CA ALA A 156 18.27 24.04 1.20
C ALA A 156 17.11 24.88 1.79
N GLU A 157 15.89 24.33 1.83
CA GLU A 157 14.74 25.01 2.43
C GLU A 157 14.96 25.28 3.92
N LEU A 158 15.40 24.29 4.70
CA LEU A 158 15.72 24.49 6.12
C LEU A 158 16.85 25.50 6.34
N THR A 159 17.85 25.52 5.46
CA THR A 159 18.94 26.51 5.51
C THR A 159 18.42 27.92 5.26
N THR A 160 17.54 28.10 4.25
CA THR A 160 16.92 29.40 3.98
C THR A 160 16.00 29.85 5.12
N GLN A 161 15.21 28.95 5.70
CA GLN A 161 14.38 29.25 6.86
C GLN A 161 15.23 29.62 8.08
N LEU A 162 16.36 28.95 8.28
CA LEU A 162 17.30 29.30 9.34
C LEU A 162 17.87 30.70 9.13
N GLU A 163 18.37 31.01 7.93
CA GLU A 163 18.91 32.33 7.57
C GLU A 163 17.86 33.44 7.75
N ASP A 164 16.62 33.23 7.32
CA ASP A 164 15.51 34.17 7.51
C ASP A 164 15.20 34.39 9.00
N THR A 165 15.22 33.33 9.81
CA THR A 165 14.98 33.44 11.25
C THR A 165 16.14 34.13 11.98
N GLU A 166 17.39 33.88 11.58
CA GLU A 166 18.57 34.54 12.12
C GLU A 166 18.59 36.03 11.76
N SER A 167 18.27 36.36 10.50
CA SER A 167 18.07 37.73 10.03
C SER A 167 17.00 38.46 10.83
N ARG A 168 15.82 37.83 11.02
CA ARG A 168 14.74 38.41 11.81
C ARG A 168 15.12 38.60 13.28
N LEU A 169 15.87 37.66 13.85
CA LEU A 169 16.37 37.75 15.23
C LEU A 169 17.40 38.87 15.38
N GLN A 170 18.28 39.05 14.39
CA GLN A 170 19.24 40.17 14.35
C GLN A 170 18.50 41.51 14.28
N ALA A 171 17.51 41.63 13.39
CA ALA A 171 16.69 42.84 13.30
C ALA A 171 15.93 43.13 14.60
N GLU A 172 15.40 42.11 15.29
CA GLU A 172 14.76 42.31 16.60
C GLU A 172 15.78 42.76 17.67
N ARG A 173 16.99 42.20 17.68
CA ARG A 173 18.06 42.61 18.61
C ARG A 173 18.49 44.05 18.36
N GLU A 174 18.66 44.46 17.11
CA GLU A 174 18.98 45.83 16.75
C GLU A 174 17.86 46.79 17.14
N ALA A 175 16.59 46.43 16.89
CA ALA A 175 15.45 47.23 17.30
C ALA A 175 15.34 47.36 18.82
N ARG A 176 15.58 46.27 19.58
CA ARG A 176 15.61 46.31 21.06
C ARG A 176 16.72 47.22 21.57
N LYS A 177 17.92 47.11 20.99
CA LYS A 177 19.06 47.96 21.35
C LYS A 177 18.77 49.43 21.08
N GLN A 178 18.23 49.76 19.90
CA GLN A 178 17.82 51.12 19.58
C GLN A 178 16.75 51.64 20.56
N LEU A 179 15.78 50.80 20.94
CA LEU A 179 14.76 51.20 21.91
C LEU A 179 15.36 51.44 23.30
N GLU A 180 16.30 50.60 23.74
CA GLU A 180 17.06 50.78 24.97
C GLU A 180 17.90 52.07 24.95
N ASP A 181 18.65 52.33 23.86
CA ASP A 181 19.41 53.57 23.67
C ASP A 181 18.50 54.81 23.69
N THR A 182 17.31 54.74 23.06
CA THR A 182 16.32 55.84 23.10
C THR A 182 15.69 56.04 24.48
N LEU A 183 15.60 54.97 25.29
CA LEU A 183 15.08 55.06 26.65
C LEU A 183 16.16 55.61 27.58
N GLU A 184 17.40 55.14 27.46
CA GLU A 184 18.55 55.65 28.22
C GLU A 184 18.78 57.15 27.96
N THR A 185 18.69 57.59 26.70
CA THR A 185 18.80 59.02 26.36
C THR A 185 17.66 59.84 26.98
N LYS A 186 16.41 59.37 26.95
CA LYS A 186 15.29 60.05 27.61
C LYS A 186 15.45 60.08 29.13
N VAL A 187 15.94 58.99 29.74
CA VAL A 187 16.22 58.94 31.18
C VAL A 187 17.30 59.96 31.54
N LYS A 188 18.40 60.03 30.78
CA LYS A 188 19.46 61.04 30.97
C LYS A 188 18.94 62.47 30.80
N GLU A 189 18.07 62.71 29.82
CA GLU A 189 17.44 64.02 29.63
C GLU A 189 16.56 64.41 30.83
N VAL A 190 15.71 63.49 31.30
CA VAL A 190 14.88 63.69 32.49
C VAL A 190 15.75 63.91 33.73
N GLU A 191 16.76 63.07 33.98
CA GLU A 191 17.72 63.24 35.07
C GLU A 191 18.40 64.60 35.03
N SER A 192 18.86 65.04 33.85
CA SER A 192 19.48 66.36 33.67
C SER A 192 18.51 67.50 33.99
N SER A 193 17.24 67.37 33.61
CA SER A 193 16.20 68.36 33.90
C SER A 193 15.89 68.43 35.40
N TRP A 194 15.87 67.28 36.09
CA TRP A 194 15.64 67.21 37.53
C TRP A 194 16.82 67.75 38.32
N ILE A 195 18.04 67.47 37.88
CA ILE A 195 19.26 68.06 38.44
C ILE A 195 19.20 69.58 38.32
N ALA A 196 18.88 70.11 37.13
CA ALA A 196 18.75 71.55 36.92
C ALA A 196 17.67 72.19 37.82
N VAL A 197 16.50 71.54 37.97
CA VAL A 197 15.43 72.01 38.87
C VAL A 197 15.85 71.93 40.34
N LEU A 198 16.58 70.88 40.75
CA LEU A 198 17.10 70.77 42.10
C LEU A 198 18.15 71.83 42.41
N ASP A 199 19.05 72.09 41.47
CA ASP A 199 20.04 73.17 41.58
C ASP A 199 19.36 74.53 41.65
N GLU A 200 18.38 74.82 40.79
CA GLU A 200 17.62 76.07 40.85
C GLU A 200 16.87 76.22 42.19
N LYS A 201 16.28 75.13 42.71
CA LYS A 201 15.66 75.16 44.05
C LYS A 201 16.68 75.39 45.15
N LYS A 202 17.84 74.74 45.08
CA LYS A 202 18.94 74.90 46.04
C LYS A 202 19.44 76.34 46.04
N ASP A 203 19.65 76.93 44.88
CA ASP A 203 20.06 78.32 44.72
C ASP A 203 19.00 79.28 45.26
N ASN A 204 17.71 79.01 44.99
CA ASN A 204 16.61 79.77 45.57
C ASN A 204 16.54 79.67 47.10
N TRP A 205 16.78 78.48 47.67
CA TRP A 205 16.84 78.31 49.12
C TRP A 205 18.05 79.02 49.73
N SER A 206 19.22 78.92 49.10
CA SER A 206 20.43 79.64 49.52
C SER A 206 20.24 81.16 49.42
N ALA A 207 19.58 81.65 48.38
CA ALA A 207 19.22 83.06 48.26
C ALA A 207 18.25 83.50 49.35
N LYS A 208 17.23 82.69 49.66
CA LYS A 208 16.30 82.96 50.77
C LYS A 208 17.02 82.97 52.12
N GLU A 209 17.87 81.98 52.38
CA GLU A 209 18.71 81.89 53.57
C GLU A 209 19.56 83.15 53.72
N LYS A 210 20.29 83.54 52.68
CA LYS A 210 21.07 84.79 52.67
C LYS A 210 20.20 86.02 52.94
N THR A 211 19.03 86.15 52.32
CA THR A 211 18.14 87.30 52.58
C THR A 211 17.57 87.30 54.00
N LEU A 212 17.43 86.14 54.64
CA LEU A 212 17.02 86.04 56.04
C LEU A 212 18.20 86.38 56.96
N GLU A 213 19.41 85.92 56.64
CA GLU A 213 20.64 86.33 57.32
C GLU A 213 20.83 87.85 57.26
N ASP A 214 20.72 88.46 56.08
CA ASP A 214 20.81 89.92 55.89
C ASP A 214 19.75 90.67 56.72
N LYS A 215 18.53 90.12 56.84
CA LYS A 215 17.46 90.70 57.67
C LYS A 215 17.76 90.58 59.16
N VAL A 216 18.30 89.44 59.61
CA VAL A 216 18.71 89.23 60.99
C VAL A 216 19.86 90.17 61.32
N GLU A 217 20.88 90.28 60.46
CA GLU A 217 21.99 91.23 60.63
C GLU A 217 21.48 92.67 60.69
N ASN A 218 20.54 93.07 59.83
CA ASN A 218 19.95 94.40 59.90
C ASN A 218 19.11 94.61 61.17
N GLN A 219 18.36 93.61 61.64
CA GLN A 219 17.64 93.67 62.92
C GLN A 219 18.60 93.75 64.10
N GLU A 220 19.71 93.02 64.08
CA GLU A 220 20.78 93.10 65.07
C GLU A 220 21.43 94.49 65.05
N ARG A 221 21.69 95.06 63.87
CA ARG A 221 22.18 96.43 63.72
C ARG A 221 21.21 97.44 64.31
N LEU A 222 19.91 97.31 64.03
CA LEU A 222 18.86 98.16 64.60
C LEU A 222 18.74 97.98 66.11
N LEU A 223 18.81 96.76 66.64
CA LEU A 223 18.82 96.51 68.08
C LEU A 223 20.04 97.13 68.75
N ASN A 224 21.21 97.04 68.13
CA ASN A 224 22.43 97.68 68.62
C ASN A 224 22.30 99.21 68.57
N GLU A 225 21.71 99.76 67.51
CA GLU A 225 21.42 101.20 67.38
C GLU A 225 20.40 101.68 68.43
N VAL A 226 19.34 100.91 68.69
CA VAL A 226 18.35 101.20 69.75
C VAL A 226 18.95 101.03 71.14
N LYS A 227 19.81 100.04 71.38
CA LYS A 227 20.54 99.92 72.65
C LYS A 227 21.48 101.12 72.85
N ALA A 228 22.19 101.53 71.80
CA ALA A 228 23.04 102.71 71.83
C ALA A 228 22.23 104.00 72.02
N SER A 229 21.09 104.15 71.34
CA SER A 229 20.21 105.31 71.50
C SER A 229 19.49 105.31 72.84
N TYR A 230 19.14 104.14 73.39
CA TYR A 230 18.63 104.01 74.76
C TYR A 230 19.70 104.37 75.79
N GLU A 231 20.96 103.96 75.58
CA GLU A 231 22.07 104.39 76.42
C GLU A 231 22.29 105.91 76.32
N VAL A 232 22.21 106.50 75.12
CA VAL A 232 22.28 107.94 74.91
C VAL A 232 21.09 108.67 75.55
N ASN A 233 19.87 108.16 75.38
CA ASN A 233 18.66 108.74 75.97
C ASN A 233 18.62 108.57 77.49
N GLN A 234 19.21 107.50 78.04
CA GLN A 234 19.39 107.33 79.48
C GLN A 234 20.50 108.26 80.02
N ARG A 235 21.50 108.59 79.20
CA ARG A 235 22.50 109.63 79.52
C ARG A 235 21.91 111.05 79.42
N LEU A 236 20.98 111.29 78.48
CA LEU A 236 20.34 112.59 78.25
C LEU A 236 19.15 112.84 79.21
N GLY A 237 18.33 111.84 79.49
CA GLY A 237 17.23 111.90 80.47
C GLY A 237 17.68 111.92 81.94
N LYS A 238 19.01 111.91 82.19
CA LYS A 238 19.61 112.21 83.49
C LYS A 238 20.10 113.66 83.60
N SER A 239 19.90 114.46 82.56
CA SER A 239 20.23 115.89 82.52
C SER A 239 19.05 116.65 81.93
N GLU A 240 18.01 116.88 82.72
CA GLU A 240 17.12 118.07 82.69
C GLU A 240 15.91 117.80 83.59
N ASP A 241 16.11 118.07 84.88
CA ASP A 241 15.07 118.68 85.72
C ASP A 241 15.30 120.21 85.63
N ASP A 242 14.20 120.95 85.70
CA ASP A 242 14.02 122.41 85.71
C ASP A 242 13.85 123.18 84.37
N ASP A 243 12.60 123.66 84.27
CA ASP A 243 12.16 125.02 83.92
C ASP A 243 11.64 125.36 82.51
N GLU A 244 10.31 125.59 82.54
CA GLU A 244 9.50 126.62 81.89
C GLU A 244 9.46 126.77 80.34
N GLU A 245 8.31 126.35 79.78
CA GLU A 245 7.45 126.98 78.74
C GLU A 245 8.04 128.16 77.92
N PRO A 246 7.83 128.26 76.58
CA PRO A 246 6.58 127.94 75.88
C PRO A 246 6.77 127.33 74.47
N LYS A 247 6.21 126.16 74.17
CA LYS A 247 6.22 125.57 72.80
C LYS A 247 4.82 125.30 72.26
N GLY A 248 4.03 126.37 72.12
CA GLY A 248 2.69 126.34 71.54
C GLY A 248 2.59 126.52 70.03
N HIS A 249 3.69 126.73 69.29
CA HIS A 249 3.65 126.91 67.82
C HIS A 249 4.55 125.93 67.05
N VAL A 250 5.59 125.40 67.70
CA VAL A 250 6.44 124.34 67.13
C VAL A 250 5.72 122.99 67.21
N THR A 251 4.95 122.73 68.27
CA THR A 251 4.11 121.54 68.39
C THR A 251 2.95 121.52 67.39
N SER A 252 2.41 122.69 67.00
CA SER A 252 1.39 122.79 65.94
C SER A 252 1.98 122.49 64.56
N ALA A 253 3.15 123.04 64.24
CA ALA A 253 3.82 122.78 62.97
C ALA A 253 4.35 121.34 62.90
N GLU A 254 4.84 120.78 64.00
CA GLU A 254 5.22 119.37 64.11
C GLU A 254 4.00 118.45 64.06
N LEU A 255 2.87 118.82 64.66
CA LEU A 255 1.60 118.08 64.52
C LEU A 255 1.06 118.17 63.10
N GLU A 256 1.21 119.30 62.40
CA GLU A 256 0.80 119.45 61.01
C GLU A 256 1.73 118.67 60.06
N ILE A 257 3.04 118.63 60.33
CA ILE A 257 3.98 117.76 59.61
C ILE A 257 3.65 116.29 59.86
N VAL A 258 3.43 115.89 61.12
CA VAL A 258 3.03 114.52 61.48
C VAL A 258 1.67 114.17 60.90
N HIS A 259 0.74 115.12 60.80
CA HIS A 259 -0.54 114.92 60.14
C HIS A 259 -0.36 114.75 58.64
N SER A 260 0.49 115.57 58.00
CA SER A 260 0.81 115.45 56.57
C SER A 260 1.57 114.15 56.25
N ASP A 261 2.42 113.68 57.17
CA ASP A 261 3.12 112.41 57.07
C ASP A 261 2.17 111.24 57.35
N LEU A 262 1.20 111.40 58.27
CA LEU A 262 0.13 110.43 58.49
C LEU A 262 -0.78 110.33 57.26
N GLU A 263 -1.13 111.45 56.63
CA GLU A 263 -1.90 111.46 55.38
C GLU A 263 -1.10 110.84 54.23
N ARG A 264 0.18 111.16 54.10
CA ARG A 264 1.07 110.58 53.07
C ARG A 264 1.30 109.09 53.28
N THR A 265 1.48 108.65 54.53
CA THR A 265 1.62 107.22 54.86
C THR A 265 0.29 106.48 54.74
N SER A 266 -0.83 107.11 55.09
CA SER A 266 -2.18 106.59 54.88
C SER A 266 -2.50 106.44 53.39
N MET A 267 -2.17 107.43 52.56
CA MET A 267 -2.29 107.33 51.09
C MET A 267 -1.40 106.22 50.52
N ARG A 268 -0.16 106.10 51.01
CA ARG A 268 0.75 105.02 50.59
C ARG A 268 0.26 103.65 51.05
N LEU A 269 -0.35 103.56 52.24
CA LEU A 269 -0.96 102.34 52.75
C LEU A 269 -2.16 101.95 51.90
N ALA A 270 -3.05 102.89 51.58
CA ALA A 270 -4.19 102.66 50.69
C ALA A 270 -3.74 102.25 49.27
N GLU A 271 -2.66 102.83 48.75
CA GLU A 271 -2.08 102.44 47.46
C GLU A 271 -1.46 101.03 47.51
N VAL A 272 -0.78 100.68 48.62
CA VAL A 272 -0.22 99.33 48.83
C VAL A 272 -1.34 98.31 49.01
N GLU A 273 -2.41 98.65 49.74
CA GLU A 273 -3.59 97.81 49.92
C GLU A 273 -4.33 97.60 48.59
N ALA A 274 -4.49 98.66 47.78
CA ALA A 274 -5.06 98.56 46.44
C ALA A 274 -4.18 97.71 45.51
N ARG A 275 -2.85 97.85 45.57
CA ARG A 275 -1.92 96.96 44.84
C ARG A 275 -1.93 95.54 45.36
N ASN A 276 -2.15 95.31 46.65
CA ASN A 276 -2.24 93.98 47.23
C ASN A 276 -3.55 93.30 46.81
N GLU A 277 -4.65 94.06 46.78
CA GLU A 277 -5.93 93.59 46.26
C GLU A 277 -5.86 93.34 44.76
N GLN A 278 -5.19 94.22 44.00
CA GLN A 278 -4.92 93.99 42.58
C GLN A 278 -4.03 92.76 42.38
N MET A 279 -2.96 92.57 43.13
CA MET A 279 -2.13 91.36 43.07
C MET A 279 -2.89 90.13 43.53
N ARG A 280 -3.86 90.23 44.45
CA ARG A 280 -4.76 89.12 44.82
C ARG A 280 -5.74 88.78 43.72
N LEU A 281 -6.29 89.79 43.03
CA LEU A 281 -7.14 89.62 41.86
C LEU A 281 -6.34 89.06 40.68
N GLU A 282 -5.13 89.54 40.44
CA GLU A 282 -4.19 89.01 39.46
C GLU A 282 -3.70 87.61 39.84
N LEU A 283 -3.51 87.30 41.13
CA LEU A 283 -3.25 85.93 41.60
C LEU A 283 -4.48 85.05 41.44
N ALA A 284 -5.69 85.56 41.66
CA ALA A 284 -6.93 84.81 41.45
C ALA A 284 -7.19 84.58 39.96
N GLN A 285 -6.89 85.57 39.11
CA GLN A 285 -6.92 85.45 37.66
C GLN A 285 -5.81 84.54 37.14
N ALA A 286 -4.59 84.65 37.63
CA ALA A 286 -3.48 83.76 37.29
C ALA A 286 -3.75 82.34 37.81
N LYS A 287 -4.37 82.18 38.98
CA LYS A 287 -4.75 80.87 39.55
C LYS A 287 -6.01 80.27 38.91
N SER A 288 -6.77 81.05 38.16
CA SER A 288 -7.85 80.57 37.28
C SER A 288 -7.42 80.41 35.82
N GLN A 289 -6.37 81.10 35.37
CA GLN A 289 -5.69 80.90 34.08
C GLN A 289 -4.69 79.73 34.12
N PHE A 290 -4.06 79.47 35.26
CA PHE A 290 -3.58 78.14 35.56
C PHE A 290 -4.84 77.30 35.74
N PRO A 291 -5.07 76.27 34.90
CA PRO A 291 -6.05 75.28 35.27
C PRO A 291 -5.55 74.74 36.60
N SER A 292 -6.24 75.07 37.69
CA SER A 292 -6.32 74.15 38.79
C SER A 292 -6.80 72.87 38.14
N GLN A 293 -5.87 71.97 37.87
CA GLN A 293 -6.15 70.56 37.78
C GLN A 293 -6.82 70.22 39.12
N GLN A 294 -8.12 70.47 39.23
CA GLN A 294 -9.00 69.43 39.72
C GLN A 294 -8.46 68.19 39.02
N ALA A 295 -8.02 67.22 39.81
CA ALA A 295 -7.86 65.89 39.29
C ALA A 295 -9.22 65.52 38.67
N THR A 296 -9.42 65.85 37.39
CA THR A 296 -10.18 65.00 36.50
C THR A 296 -9.57 63.65 36.79
N SER A 297 -10.35 62.77 37.41
CA SER A 297 -9.98 61.37 37.57
C SER A 297 -9.21 60.97 36.31
N LEU A 298 -8.04 60.33 36.43
CA LEU A 298 -7.26 59.93 35.26
C LEU A 298 -8.14 59.20 34.22
N GLU A 299 -9.25 58.62 34.67
CA GLU A 299 -10.35 58.02 33.91
C GLU A 299 -11.10 58.97 32.94
N ASP A 300 -11.20 60.28 33.21
CA ASP A 300 -11.91 61.28 32.38
C ASP A 300 -10.97 62.10 31.47
N ASP A 301 -9.65 61.87 31.52
CA ASP A 301 -8.73 62.48 30.56
C ASP A 301 -8.99 61.95 29.14
N PRO A 302 -9.26 62.80 28.13
CA PRO A 302 -9.54 62.35 26.77
C PRO A 302 -8.38 61.57 26.14
N GLY A 303 -7.13 61.83 26.55
CA GLY A 303 -5.96 61.03 26.18
C GLY A 303 -6.02 59.61 26.75
N TYR A 304 -6.30 59.48 28.04
CA TYR A 304 -6.48 58.20 28.71
C TYR A 304 -7.66 57.38 28.15
N MET A 305 -8.80 58.01 27.88
CA MET A 305 -9.96 57.34 27.26
C MET A 305 -9.67 56.85 25.84
N ARG A 306 -8.93 57.63 25.04
CA ARG A 306 -8.46 57.19 23.72
C ARG A 306 -7.53 55.99 23.84
N MET A 307 -6.53 56.05 24.72
CA MET A 307 -5.61 54.94 25.01
C MET A 307 -6.33 53.68 25.50
N ARG A 308 -7.34 53.82 26.36
CA ARG A 308 -8.17 52.70 26.84
C ARG A 308 -8.99 52.09 25.71
N SER A 309 -9.58 52.92 24.84
CA SER A 309 -10.32 52.44 23.67
C SER A 309 -9.41 51.73 22.67
N GLU A 310 -8.20 52.25 22.45
CA GLU A 310 -7.20 51.65 21.58
C GLU A 310 -6.68 50.33 22.16
N ASN A 311 -6.34 50.28 23.45
CA ASN A 311 -6.01 49.03 24.13
C ASN A 311 -7.14 48.01 24.04
N SER A 312 -8.40 48.43 24.24
CA SER A 312 -9.55 47.52 24.10
C SER A 312 -9.71 46.99 22.67
N SER A 313 -9.42 47.81 21.67
CA SER A 313 -9.43 47.43 20.25
C SER A 313 -8.28 46.47 19.92
N LEU A 314 -7.08 46.75 20.43
CA LEU A 314 -5.91 45.88 20.27
C LEU A 314 -6.10 44.53 20.96
N ILE A 315 -6.69 44.50 22.16
CA ILE A 315 -7.05 43.25 22.85
C ILE A 315 -8.05 42.45 22.02
N ARG A 316 -9.11 43.09 21.48
CA ARG A 316 -10.07 42.40 20.60
C ARG A 316 -9.43 41.88 19.32
N LYS A 317 -8.51 42.63 18.70
CA LYS A 317 -7.75 42.17 17.52
C LYS A 317 -6.82 41.01 17.86
N LEU A 318 -6.17 41.05 19.02
CA LEU A 318 -5.31 39.98 19.51
C LEU A 318 -6.14 38.70 19.77
N ASP A 319 -7.29 38.84 20.41
CA ASP A 319 -8.18 37.71 20.68
C ASP A 319 -8.78 37.13 19.39
N ALA A 320 -9.18 37.98 18.44
CA ALA A 320 -9.63 37.54 17.11
C ALA A 320 -8.52 36.77 16.38
N SER A 321 -7.29 37.30 16.35
CA SER A 321 -6.13 36.62 15.75
C SER A 321 -5.80 35.29 16.46
N ARG A 322 -5.95 35.23 17.78
CA ARG A 322 -5.78 33.97 18.54
C ARG A 322 -6.82 32.94 18.15
N VAL A 323 -8.10 33.33 18.05
CA VAL A 323 -9.19 32.44 17.65
C VAL A 323 -8.97 31.94 16.22
N GLU A 324 -8.58 32.81 15.28
CA GLU A 324 -8.24 32.43 13.90
C GLU A 324 -7.05 31.46 13.85
N LYS A 325 -5.99 31.71 14.63
CA LYS A 325 -4.85 30.80 14.71
C LYS A 325 -5.26 29.44 15.27
N GLU A 326 -6.10 29.41 16.30
CA GLU A 326 -6.61 28.16 16.84
C GLU A 326 -7.56 27.44 15.87
N SER A 327 -8.38 28.16 15.09
CA SER A 327 -9.23 27.54 14.08
C SER A 327 -8.39 26.94 12.95
N LEU A 328 -7.40 27.66 12.44
CA LEU A 328 -6.45 27.15 11.44
C LEU A 328 -5.68 25.94 11.97
N LYS A 329 -5.24 25.96 13.24
CA LYS A 329 -4.60 24.82 13.88
C LYS A 329 -5.54 23.61 13.92
N ARG A 330 -6.80 23.80 14.32
CA ARG A 330 -7.80 22.71 14.33
C ARG A 330 -8.07 22.16 12.93
N ASP A 331 -8.12 23.01 11.91
CA ASP A 331 -8.32 22.60 10.52
C ASP A 331 -7.11 21.82 9.98
N LEU A 332 -5.89 22.24 10.30
CA LEU A 332 -4.67 21.52 9.97
C LEU A 332 -4.60 20.17 10.69
N ASP A 333 -4.92 20.12 12.00
CA ASP A 333 -4.99 18.86 12.76
C ASP A 333 -6.06 17.92 12.18
N ALA A 334 -7.20 18.46 11.72
CA ALA A 334 -8.24 17.68 11.07
C ALA A 334 -7.76 17.11 9.72
N LYS A 335 -7.10 17.92 8.88
CA LYS A 335 -6.51 17.48 7.61
C LYS A 335 -5.42 16.44 7.81
N LEU A 336 -4.54 16.65 8.79
CA LEU A 336 -3.48 15.72 9.15
C LEU A 336 -4.06 14.36 9.56
N ARG A 337 -5.09 14.35 10.42
CA ARG A 337 -5.81 13.12 10.78
C ARG A 337 -6.58 12.47 9.63
N MET A 338 -6.97 13.20 8.59
CA MET A 338 -7.56 12.61 7.39
C MET A 338 -6.49 11.96 6.52
N LEU A 339 -5.38 12.65 6.27
CA LEU A 339 -4.24 12.13 5.53
C LEU A 339 -3.62 10.90 6.22
N GLU A 340 -3.48 10.92 7.54
CA GLU A 340 -3.04 9.75 8.31
C GLU A 340 -3.94 8.53 8.08
N ARG A 341 -5.27 8.73 8.07
CA ARG A 341 -6.24 7.66 7.78
C ARG A 341 -6.13 7.15 6.36
N GLU A 342 -5.98 8.05 5.38
CA GLU A 342 -5.79 7.68 3.98
C GLU A 342 -4.50 6.89 3.77
N VAL A 343 -3.39 7.33 4.39
CA VAL A 343 -2.12 6.60 4.37
C VAL A 343 -2.27 5.22 5.00
N THR A 344 -3.01 5.08 6.11
CA THR A 344 -3.28 3.74 6.68
C THR A 344 -4.12 2.87 5.75
N SER A 345 -5.15 3.41 5.11
CA SER A 345 -5.98 2.67 4.14
C SER A 345 -5.15 2.21 2.94
N LEU A 346 -4.33 3.10 2.37
CA LEU A 346 -3.46 2.77 1.23
C LEU A 346 -2.39 1.74 1.61
N LYS A 347 -1.88 1.77 2.85
CA LYS A 347 -0.98 0.73 3.35
C LYS A 347 -1.68 -0.62 3.44
N GLU A 348 -2.89 -0.67 4.00
CA GLU A 348 -3.71 -1.88 4.06
C GLU A 348 -4.03 -2.44 2.67
N ASP A 349 -4.41 -1.59 1.71
CA ASP A 349 -4.68 -1.99 0.33
C ASP A 349 -3.41 -2.52 -0.37
N ARG A 350 -2.27 -1.86 -0.17
CA ARG A 350 -0.98 -2.30 -0.70
C ARG A 350 -0.58 -3.64 -0.10
N ASP A 351 -0.78 -3.87 1.19
CA ASP A 351 -0.47 -5.15 1.83
C ASP A 351 -1.44 -6.25 1.37
N ALA A 352 -2.72 -5.92 1.15
CA ALA A 352 -3.70 -6.83 0.57
C ALA A 352 -3.36 -7.21 -0.88
N LEU A 353 -2.91 -6.26 -1.69
CA LEU A 353 -2.43 -6.51 -3.05
C LEU A 353 -1.15 -7.34 -3.06
N LYS A 354 -0.18 -7.04 -2.20
CA LYS A 354 1.02 -7.87 -2.03
C LYS A 354 0.67 -9.30 -1.64
N ALA A 355 -0.28 -9.49 -0.71
CA ALA A 355 -0.74 -10.82 -0.32
C ALA A 355 -1.44 -11.56 -1.49
N LYS A 356 -2.18 -10.85 -2.35
CA LYS A 356 -2.76 -11.45 -3.57
C LYS A 356 -1.69 -11.86 -4.58
N VAL A 357 -0.69 -11.01 -4.81
CA VAL A 357 0.44 -11.31 -5.70
C VAL A 357 1.23 -12.51 -5.20
N GLN A 358 1.50 -12.59 -3.88
CA GLN A 358 2.16 -13.75 -3.28
C GLN A 358 1.35 -15.04 -3.47
N LYS A 359 0.02 -14.99 -3.37
CA LYS A 359 -0.86 -16.13 -3.70
C LYS A 359 -0.85 -16.54 -5.18
N TRP A 360 -0.35 -15.68 -6.06
CA TRP A 360 -0.21 -15.96 -7.48
C TRP A 360 1.23 -16.31 -7.87
N GLY A 361 2.17 -16.36 -6.91
CA GLY A 361 3.56 -16.77 -7.17
C GLY A 361 3.65 -18.21 -7.69
N ASP A 362 2.71 -19.05 -7.27
CA ASP A 362 2.56 -20.45 -7.64
C ASP A 362 2.12 -20.64 -9.11
N TYR A 363 1.80 -19.56 -9.83
CA TYR A 363 1.29 -19.62 -11.20
C TYR A 363 2.31 -20.23 -12.17
N ASP A 364 3.59 -19.88 -12.05
CA ASP A 364 4.64 -20.41 -12.92
C ASP A 364 4.92 -21.88 -12.63
N ASP A 365 4.83 -22.31 -11.38
CA ASP A 365 4.93 -23.72 -10.98
C ASP A 365 3.75 -24.52 -11.53
N ILE A 366 2.52 -24.04 -11.35
CA ILE A 366 1.30 -24.67 -11.90
C ILE A 366 1.37 -24.72 -13.43
N LYS A 367 1.90 -23.68 -14.07
CA LYS A 367 2.09 -23.62 -15.53
C LYS A 367 3.13 -24.63 -16.01
N GLN A 368 4.24 -24.79 -15.29
CA GLN A 368 5.25 -25.81 -15.58
C GLN A 368 4.68 -27.22 -15.35
N GLU A 369 3.98 -27.46 -14.24
CA GLU A 369 3.29 -28.72 -13.98
C GLU A 369 2.25 -29.03 -15.07
N LEU A 370 1.48 -28.05 -15.52
CA LEU A 370 0.56 -28.20 -16.64
C LEU A 370 1.27 -28.45 -17.96
N GLU A 371 2.40 -27.81 -18.22
CA GLU A 371 3.21 -28.02 -19.43
C GLU A 371 3.84 -29.42 -19.44
N VAL A 372 4.26 -29.92 -18.27
CA VAL A 372 4.73 -31.30 -18.07
C VAL A 372 3.59 -32.30 -18.18
N LEU A 373 2.42 -32.04 -17.59
CA LEU A 373 1.25 -32.90 -17.75
C LEU A 373 0.77 -32.93 -19.20
N LYS A 374 0.80 -31.77 -19.87
CA LYS A 374 0.52 -31.64 -21.29
C LYS A 374 1.54 -32.45 -22.10
N SER A 375 2.84 -32.30 -21.85
CA SER A 375 3.85 -33.07 -22.58
C SER A 375 3.73 -34.56 -22.31
N ILE A 376 3.42 -35.00 -21.09
CA ILE A 376 3.20 -36.42 -20.77
C ILE A 376 1.95 -36.95 -21.46
N GLU A 377 0.81 -36.24 -21.41
CA GLU A 377 -0.45 -36.65 -22.05
C GLU A 377 -0.35 -36.71 -23.58
N PHE A 378 0.50 -35.88 -24.16
CA PHE A 378 0.69 -35.79 -25.61
C PHE A 378 1.89 -36.60 -26.13
N SER A 379 2.91 -36.86 -25.31
CA SER A 379 4.10 -37.65 -25.67
C SER A 379 3.93 -39.16 -25.38
N THR A 380 3.05 -39.56 -24.45
CA THR A 380 2.76 -40.99 -24.20
C THR A 380 2.05 -41.71 -25.36
N GLY A 381 1.68 -40.98 -26.42
CA GLY A 381 1.15 -41.56 -27.66
C GLY A 381 2.11 -41.52 -28.86
N ASP A 382 3.30 -40.92 -28.72
CA ASP A 382 4.20 -40.56 -29.83
C ASP A 382 5.57 -41.27 -29.79
N ASP A 383 5.89 -41.97 -28.70
CA ASP A 383 7.23 -42.55 -28.47
C ASP A 383 7.56 -43.79 -29.33
N ASP A 384 6.71 -44.14 -30.31
CA ASP A 384 6.94 -45.29 -31.21
C ASP A 384 7.08 -44.90 -32.71
N GLU A 385 6.92 -43.63 -33.11
CA GLU A 385 7.00 -43.26 -34.55
C GLU A 385 7.86 -42.03 -34.91
N THR A 386 8.45 -41.27 -33.98
CA THR A 386 9.17 -40.02 -34.30
C THR A 386 10.70 -40.10 -34.13
N LYS A 387 11.33 -41.18 -34.63
CA LYS A 387 12.80 -41.29 -34.71
C LYS A 387 13.44 -40.89 -36.05
N ASP A 388 12.65 -40.49 -37.05
CA ASP A 388 13.14 -40.34 -38.43
C ASP A 388 13.23 -38.90 -38.96
N LEU A 389 13.09 -37.86 -38.13
CA LEU A 389 13.18 -36.46 -38.60
C LEU A 389 14.18 -35.64 -37.79
N VAL A 390 15.47 -35.96 -37.96
CA VAL A 390 16.59 -35.08 -37.58
C VAL A 390 17.47 -34.80 -38.79
N ASP A 391 17.04 -33.90 -39.67
CA ASP A 391 17.94 -33.04 -40.44
C ASP A 391 17.14 -31.87 -41.06
N ASP A 392 17.15 -30.70 -40.42
CA ASP A 392 17.65 -29.47 -41.05
C ASP A 392 17.56 -28.28 -40.07
N GLN A 393 18.65 -27.52 -39.99
CA GLN A 393 18.75 -26.28 -39.25
C GLN A 393 18.22 -25.12 -40.10
N ASN A 394 17.35 -24.26 -39.55
CA ASN A 394 17.63 -22.83 -39.46
C ASN A 394 16.63 -22.08 -38.57
N GLY A 395 17.12 -21.09 -37.83
CA GLY A 395 16.35 -20.34 -36.84
C GLY A 395 15.42 -19.28 -37.42
N ASP A 396 14.29 -19.08 -36.74
CA ASP A 396 13.67 -17.78 -36.57
C ASP A 396 12.85 -17.74 -35.27
N ALA A 397 12.79 -16.56 -34.68
CA ALA A 397 12.36 -16.29 -33.32
C ALA A 397 10.84 -16.32 -33.12
N ALA A 398 10.45 -16.79 -31.93
CA ALA A 398 9.31 -16.27 -31.16
C ALA A 398 7.94 -16.16 -31.87
N LYS A 399 7.43 -17.27 -32.42
CA LYS A 399 5.98 -17.52 -32.62
C LYS A 399 5.76 -19.02 -32.80
N GLY A 400 5.29 -19.73 -31.77
CA GLY A 400 5.14 -21.19 -31.93
C GLY A 400 4.48 -21.99 -30.81
N LYS A 401 3.91 -21.36 -29.76
CA LYS A 401 3.16 -22.11 -28.75
C LYS A 401 1.74 -22.51 -29.21
N GLY A 402 1.27 -21.91 -30.31
CA GLY A 402 0.03 -22.29 -31.01
C GLY A 402 0.25 -23.44 -32.00
N ASP A 403 1.29 -23.34 -32.82
CA ASP A 403 1.60 -24.32 -33.87
C ASP A 403 1.93 -25.70 -33.31
N THR A 404 2.56 -25.78 -32.13
CA THR A 404 2.77 -27.05 -31.42
C THR A 404 1.46 -27.69 -30.96
N LEU A 405 0.47 -26.93 -30.49
CA LEU A 405 -0.82 -27.49 -30.10
C LEU A 405 -1.66 -27.89 -31.31
N GLU A 406 -1.70 -27.07 -32.35
CA GLU A 406 -2.41 -27.40 -33.59
C GLU A 406 -1.78 -28.60 -34.29
N GLN A 407 -0.45 -28.69 -34.34
CA GLN A 407 0.25 -29.83 -34.96
C GLN A 407 0.03 -31.12 -34.18
N LEU A 408 0.00 -31.07 -32.85
CA LEU A 408 -0.23 -32.25 -32.01
C LEU A 408 -1.71 -32.66 -31.98
N LEU A 409 -2.64 -31.70 -32.07
CA LEU A 409 -4.05 -31.97 -32.31
C LEU A 409 -4.30 -32.58 -33.69
N LEU A 410 -3.61 -32.10 -34.73
CA LEU A 410 -3.67 -32.68 -36.08
C LEU A 410 -3.11 -34.09 -36.11
N ALA A 411 -1.97 -34.34 -35.46
CA ALA A 411 -1.39 -35.68 -35.33
C ALA A 411 -2.34 -36.64 -34.61
N ARG A 412 -2.94 -36.21 -33.50
CA ARG A 412 -3.94 -37.02 -32.77
C ARG A 412 -5.22 -37.22 -33.57
N ASN A 413 -5.68 -36.22 -34.33
CA ASN A 413 -6.85 -36.36 -35.20
C ASN A 413 -6.58 -37.34 -36.35
N LYS A 414 -5.36 -37.33 -36.92
CA LYS A 414 -4.92 -38.28 -37.92
C LYS A 414 -4.85 -39.71 -37.34
N LYS A 415 -4.26 -39.88 -36.16
CA LYS A 415 -4.19 -41.17 -35.46
C LYS A 415 -5.57 -41.72 -35.11
N LEU A 416 -6.46 -40.88 -34.56
CA LEU A 416 -7.85 -41.27 -34.30
C LEU A 416 -8.59 -41.64 -35.59
N SER A 417 -8.31 -40.96 -36.70
CA SER A 417 -8.89 -41.30 -38.00
C SER A 417 -8.39 -42.64 -38.52
N GLU A 418 -7.10 -42.95 -38.36
CA GLU A 418 -6.48 -44.23 -38.71
C GLU A 418 -6.99 -45.37 -37.81
N GLU A 419 -7.09 -45.17 -36.49
CA GLU A 419 -7.70 -46.15 -35.58
C GLU A 419 -9.16 -46.41 -35.95
N LEU A 420 -9.91 -45.37 -36.32
CA LEU A 420 -11.31 -45.48 -36.74
C LEU A 420 -11.44 -46.24 -38.07
N THR A 421 -10.54 -46.04 -39.03
CA THR A 421 -10.54 -46.83 -40.27
C THR A 421 -10.20 -48.30 -40.00
N ILE A 422 -9.21 -48.60 -39.15
CA ILE A 422 -8.87 -49.97 -38.74
C ILE A 422 -10.05 -50.64 -38.03
N LEU A 423 -10.70 -49.93 -37.10
CA LEU A 423 -11.90 -50.42 -36.40
C LEU A 423 -13.06 -50.65 -37.37
N ARG A 424 -13.26 -49.79 -38.36
CA ARG A 424 -14.27 -50.00 -39.41
C ARG A 424 -13.97 -51.24 -40.25
N VAL A 425 -12.72 -51.42 -40.70
CA VAL A 425 -12.31 -52.57 -41.52
C VAL A 425 -12.43 -53.86 -40.71
N SER A 426 -11.97 -53.89 -39.47
CA SER A 426 -12.09 -55.07 -38.60
C SER A 426 -13.55 -55.38 -38.24
N HIS A 427 -14.39 -54.36 -38.04
CA HIS A 427 -15.82 -54.55 -37.86
C HIS A 427 -16.47 -55.16 -39.11
N GLN A 428 -16.10 -54.68 -40.30
CA GLN A 428 -16.58 -55.21 -41.57
C GLN A 428 -16.10 -56.66 -41.81
N ASP A 429 -14.85 -56.99 -41.45
CA ASP A 429 -14.32 -58.37 -41.52
C ASP A 429 -15.05 -59.30 -40.53
N LEU A 430 -15.26 -58.86 -39.28
CA LEU A 430 -16.04 -59.61 -38.30
C LEU A 430 -17.50 -59.81 -38.75
N GLN A 431 -18.11 -58.79 -39.35
CA GLN A 431 -19.46 -58.88 -39.89
C GLN A 431 -19.51 -59.85 -41.09
N GLY A 432 -18.48 -59.84 -41.95
CA GLY A 432 -18.30 -60.83 -43.02
C GLY A 432 -18.22 -62.25 -42.47
N ARG A 433 -17.35 -62.49 -41.49
CA ARG A 433 -17.23 -63.80 -40.83
C ARG A 433 -18.53 -64.26 -40.17
N LEU A 434 -19.30 -63.34 -39.56
CA LEU A 434 -20.62 -63.67 -39.01
C LEU A 434 -21.63 -64.03 -40.10
N SER A 435 -21.60 -63.34 -41.24
CA SER A 435 -22.42 -63.66 -42.41
C SER A 435 -22.09 -65.06 -42.93
N ASP A 436 -20.82 -65.35 -43.15
CA ASP A 436 -20.34 -66.64 -43.63
C ASP A 436 -20.73 -67.78 -42.67
N LEU A 437 -20.53 -67.58 -41.37
CA LEU A 437 -20.91 -68.56 -40.35
C LEU A 437 -22.44 -68.80 -40.32
N SER A 438 -23.24 -67.75 -40.59
CA SER A 438 -24.70 -67.87 -40.69
C SER A 438 -25.13 -68.62 -41.95
N GLU A 439 -24.43 -68.42 -43.07
CA GLU A 439 -24.66 -69.15 -44.31
C GLU A 439 -24.30 -70.63 -44.14
N ASP A 440 -23.17 -70.93 -43.50
CA ASP A 440 -22.76 -72.30 -43.16
C ASP A 440 -23.76 -72.96 -42.20
N MET A 441 -24.26 -72.24 -41.19
CA MET A 441 -25.30 -72.75 -40.29
C MET A 441 -26.60 -73.03 -41.05
N SER A 442 -27.00 -72.15 -41.97
CA SER A 442 -28.18 -72.35 -42.83
C SER A 442 -28.01 -73.57 -43.74
N ARG A 443 -26.84 -73.71 -44.38
CA ARG A 443 -26.52 -74.83 -45.26
C ARG A 443 -26.50 -76.16 -44.50
N THR A 444 -25.84 -76.22 -43.36
CA THR A 444 -25.79 -77.43 -42.52
C THR A 444 -27.18 -77.78 -41.98
N ASN A 445 -28.01 -76.79 -41.64
CA ASN A 445 -29.39 -77.03 -41.24
C ASN A 445 -30.24 -77.56 -42.41
N ALA A 446 -30.06 -77.05 -43.63
CA ALA A 446 -30.73 -77.57 -44.83
C ALA A 446 -30.26 -79.00 -45.19
N GLU A 447 -28.99 -79.32 -44.98
CA GLU A 447 -28.46 -80.68 -45.14
C GLU A 447 -29.02 -81.62 -44.06
N LEU A 448 -29.14 -81.15 -42.81
CA LEU A 448 -29.76 -81.89 -41.72
C LEU A 448 -31.25 -82.17 -42.00
N GLU A 449 -32.01 -81.18 -42.47
CA GLU A 449 -33.41 -81.34 -42.83
C GLU A 449 -33.57 -82.33 -44.00
N LYS A 450 -32.71 -82.28 -45.01
CA LYS A 450 -32.67 -83.28 -46.09
C LYS A 450 -32.38 -84.67 -45.55
N ALA A 451 -31.41 -84.81 -44.65
CA ALA A 451 -31.06 -86.08 -44.03
C ALA A 451 -32.21 -86.62 -43.16
N GLN A 452 -32.88 -85.77 -42.38
CA GLN A 452 -34.06 -86.13 -41.58
C GLN A 452 -35.21 -86.59 -42.49
N ASN A 453 -35.52 -85.86 -43.56
CA ASN A 453 -36.55 -86.23 -44.52
C ASN A 453 -36.22 -87.56 -45.23
N LEU A 454 -34.95 -87.81 -45.57
CA LEU A 454 -34.52 -89.08 -46.14
C LEU A 454 -34.62 -90.21 -45.10
N ASN A 455 -34.25 -89.95 -43.85
CA ASN A 455 -34.34 -90.94 -42.79
C ASN A 455 -35.81 -91.25 -42.46
N GLU A 456 -36.69 -90.26 -42.42
CA GLU A 456 -38.14 -90.46 -42.29
C GLU A 456 -38.71 -91.26 -43.46
N LYS A 457 -38.24 -91.02 -44.70
CA LYS A 457 -38.60 -91.88 -45.84
C LYS A 457 -38.11 -93.30 -45.66
N LEU A 458 -36.86 -93.50 -45.25
CA LEU A 458 -36.31 -94.83 -44.98
C LEU A 458 -37.04 -95.54 -43.83
N GLU A 459 -37.40 -94.81 -42.78
CA GLU A 459 -38.19 -95.33 -41.66
C GLU A 459 -39.61 -95.70 -42.10
N ASN A 460 -40.26 -94.88 -42.93
CA ASN A 460 -41.56 -95.20 -43.52
C ASN A 460 -41.47 -96.39 -44.50
N ASP A 461 -40.42 -96.47 -45.31
CA ASP A 461 -40.18 -97.60 -46.22
C ASP A 461 -39.87 -98.87 -45.44
N LEU A 462 -39.08 -98.80 -44.36
CA LEU A 462 -38.83 -99.92 -43.45
C LEU A 462 -40.09 -100.29 -42.67
N ALA A 463 -40.91 -99.33 -42.24
CA ALA A 463 -42.19 -99.60 -41.58
C ALA A 463 -43.16 -100.26 -42.57
N ASN A 464 -43.19 -99.84 -43.83
CA ASN A 464 -43.94 -100.50 -44.88
C ASN A 464 -43.41 -101.91 -45.13
N ILE A 465 -42.10 -102.12 -45.30
CA ILE A 465 -41.47 -103.45 -45.44
C ILE A 465 -41.75 -104.30 -44.20
N GLN A 466 -41.67 -103.75 -43.00
CA GLN A 466 -41.92 -104.46 -41.75
C GLN A 466 -43.41 -104.74 -41.55
N SER A 467 -44.32 -103.91 -42.07
CA SER A 467 -45.75 -104.20 -42.13
C SER A 467 -46.07 -105.24 -43.19
N GLU A 468 -45.37 -105.25 -44.33
CA GLU A 468 -45.43 -106.32 -45.33
C GLU A 468 -44.84 -107.62 -44.75
N HIS A 469 -43.73 -107.56 -44.00
CA HIS A 469 -43.12 -108.71 -43.31
C HIS A 469 -43.98 -109.22 -42.14
N ALA A 470 -44.58 -108.32 -41.36
CA ALA A 470 -45.46 -108.67 -40.24
C ALA A 470 -46.80 -109.22 -40.72
N ASN A 471 -47.27 -108.83 -41.90
CA ASN A 471 -48.45 -109.43 -42.55
C ASN A 471 -48.12 -110.68 -43.39
N ALA A 472 -46.84 -110.94 -43.70
CA ALA A 472 -46.42 -112.14 -44.42
C ALA A 472 -46.16 -113.34 -43.49
N PHE A 473 -45.80 -113.17 -42.21
CA PHE A 473 -45.60 -114.30 -41.28
C PHE A 473 -45.82 -113.93 -39.80
N PRO A 474 -46.82 -114.51 -39.08
CA PRO A 474 -46.93 -114.38 -37.63
C PRO A 474 -46.25 -115.55 -36.90
N SER A 475 -45.49 -115.23 -35.83
CA SER A 475 -44.89 -116.13 -34.82
C SER A 475 -43.47 -116.65 -35.08
N GLY A 476 -42.61 -116.47 -34.07
CA GLY A 476 -41.36 -117.23 -33.93
C GLY A 476 -40.26 -116.48 -33.19
N ALA A 477 -40.10 -116.77 -31.90
CA ALA A 477 -39.10 -116.21 -31.01
C ALA A 477 -37.65 -116.49 -31.43
N SER A 478 -36.72 -115.58 -31.09
CA SER A 478 -35.62 -115.81 -30.13
C SER A 478 -34.33 -115.04 -30.40
N VAL A 479 -33.80 -114.47 -29.31
CA VAL A 479 -32.38 -114.46 -28.88
C VAL A 479 -31.43 -113.40 -29.46
N ALA A 480 -31.11 -112.43 -28.60
CA ALA A 480 -29.77 -111.97 -28.17
C ALA A 480 -29.91 -110.49 -27.76
N GLY A 481 -30.04 -110.16 -26.47
CA GLY A 481 -28.93 -110.06 -25.52
C GLY A 481 -28.66 -108.56 -25.27
N THR A 482 -29.18 -107.95 -24.19
CA THR A 482 -28.47 -107.68 -22.92
C THR A 482 -27.13 -106.93 -23.14
N TYR A 483 -26.84 -105.73 -22.64
CA TYR A 483 -26.95 -105.26 -21.25
C TYR A 483 -26.87 -103.71 -21.14
N VAL A 484 -27.75 -103.14 -20.31
CA VAL A 484 -27.50 -102.23 -19.17
C VAL A 484 -26.41 -101.15 -19.36
N SER A 485 -26.79 -99.90 -19.68
CA SER A 485 -27.14 -98.81 -18.73
C SER A 485 -25.96 -98.25 -17.91
N ARG A 486 -25.66 -96.95 -18.09
CA ARG A 486 -25.62 -95.99 -16.98
C ARG A 486 -25.44 -94.52 -17.44
N TYR A 487 -26.23 -93.66 -16.80
CA TYR A 487 -26.17 -92.20 -16.66
C TYR A 487 -26.92 -91.27 -17.66
N ALA A 488 -28.08 -90.83 -17.18
CA ALA A 488 -28.69 -89.49 -17.32
C ALA A 488 -28.96 -88.99 -15.87
N PRO A 489 -29.48 -87.78 -15.60
CA PRO A 489 -29.33 -86.46 -16.22
C PRO A 489 -28.94 -85.37 -15.18
N SER A 490 -28.66 -84.15 -15.63
CA SER A 490 -28.48 -82.96 -14.78
C SER A 490 -29.77 -82.14 -14.67
N MET A 491 -30.26 -81.91 -13.44
CA MET A 491 -31.15 -80.79 -13.09
C MET A 491 -30.90 -80.34 -11.64
N ALA A 492 -30.87 -79.02 -11.45
CA ALA A 492 -30.78 -78.25 -10.19
C ALA A 492 -32.03 -78.47 -9.27
N PRO A 493 -32.27 -77.81 -8.08
CA PRO A 493 -31.61 -76.68 -7.40
C PRO A 493 -31.53 -76.76 -5.82
N GLY A 494 -30.96 -75.75 -5.13
CA GLY A 494 -31.43 -75.34 -3.78
C GLY A 494 -30.47 -75.34 -2.56
N ARG A 495 -29.94 -74.14 -2.25
CA ARG A 495 -29.82 -73.41 -0.96
C ARG A 495 -29.39 -74.06 0.40
N ARG A 496 -28.45 -73.31 1.03
CA ARG A 496 -28.21 -72.96 2.46
C ARG A 496 -27.45 -73.98 3.33
N GLY A 497 -26.46 -73.63 4.14
CA GLY A 497 -25.77 -72.39 4.52
C GLY A 497 -24.44 -72.77 5.19
N GLY A 498 -23.54 -71.92 5.68
CA GLY A 498 -23.49 -70.48 5.87
C GLY A 498 -22.04 -70.11 6.26
N GLY A 499 -21.79 -68.84 6.51
CA GLY A 499 -20.48 -68.33 6.94
C GLY A 499 -20.05 -67.16 6.07
N GLY A 500 -20.16 -65.95 6.61
CA GLY A 500 -19.93 -64.72 5.88
C GLY A 500 -18.49 -64.56 5.40
N ARG A 501 -18.32 -63.61 4.48
CA ARG A 501 -17.26 -62.58 4.46
C ARG A 501 -17.44 -61.67 3.26
N THR A 502 -17.48 -60.38 3.57
CA THR A 502 -16.81 -59.26 2.89
C THR A 502 -16.14 -59.58 1.54
N SER A 503 -16.54 -58.85 0.51
CA SER A 503 -15.85 -58.75 -0.79
C SER A 503 -14.36 -58.39 -0.64
N PRO A 504 -13.49 -59.04 -1.42
CA PRO A 504 -12.37 -58.33 -2.02
C PRO A 504 -12.15 -58.74 -3.48
N THR A 505 -12.42 -57.81 -4.40
CA THR A 505 -11.84 -57.80 -5.74
C THR A 505 -10.38 -57.38 -5.61
N SER A 506 -9.44 -58.33 -5.55
CA SER A 506 -8.02 -58.16 -5.93
C SER A 506 -7.18 -59.38 -5.53
N SER A 507 -6.92 -60.29 -6.47
CA SER A 507 -5.80 -61.24 -6.37
C SER A 507 -5.53 -61.92 -7.72
N ILE A 508 -5.17 -61.13 -8.72
CA ILE A 508 -4.19 -61.57 -9.72
C ILE A 508 -2.88 -61.00 -9.20
N ILE A 509 -1.84 -61.84 -9.12
CA ILE A 509 -0.46 -61.59 -8.64
C ILE A 509 -0.17 -62.22 -7.28
N SER A 510 0.71 -63.22 -7.34
CA SER A 510 1.53 -63.82 -6.28
C SER A 510 0.98 -65.11 -5.65
N GLY A 511 1.62 -66.23 -6.00
CA GLY A 511 1.43 -67.52 -5.36
C GLY A 511 1.88 -68.72 -6.18
N PHE A 512 3.14 -68.72 -6.62
CA PHE A 512 3.84 -69.91 -7.13
C PHE A 512 3.77 -71.03 -6.08
N ASN A 513 3.41 -72.25 -6.47
CA ASN A 513 3.53 -73.45 -5.63
C ASN A 513 4.51 -74.44 -6.31
N PRO A 514 5.42 -75.11 -5.57
CA PRO A 514 6.58 -75.77 -6.13
C PRO A 514 6.37 -77.28 -6.29
N ARG A 515 6.51 -77.80 -7.51
CA ARG A 515 7.01 -79.16 -7.76
C ARG A 515 7.31 -79.38 -9.25
N ASP A 516 8.39 -80.11 -9.48
CA ASP A 516 8.91 -80.69 -10.72
C ASP A 516 9.83 -79.88 -11.65
N SER A 517 11.12 -80.22 -11.48
CA SER A 517 12.14 -80.52 -12.49
C SER A 517 12.63 -79.44 -13.46
N GLY A 518 13.73 -78.79 -13.06
CA GLY A 518 15.02 -78.98 -13.74
C GLY A 518 15.39 -78.02 -14.87
N SER A 519 16.09 -76.93 -14.54
CA SER A 519 17.30 -76.46 -15.24
C SER A 519 17.88 -75.20 -14.58
N GLU A 520 19.21 -75.17 -14.49
CA GLU A 520 20.15 -74.18 -13.93
C GLU A 520 20.00 -72.71 -14.40
N PRO A 521 20.67 -71.74 -13.72
CA PRO A 521 20.19 -70.38 -13.48
C PRO A 521 20.81 -69.31 -14.38
N MET A 522 20.06 -68.27 -14.75
CA MET A 522 20.66 -67.00 -15.14
C MET A 522 19.72 -65.79 -14.96
N GLY A 523 20.09 -64.91 -14.02
CA GLY A 523 20.02 -63.45 -14.11
C GLY A 523 18.72 -62.72 -14.48
N GLY A 524 18.22 -61.92 -13.52
CA GLY A 524 17.61 -60.61 -13.82
C GLY A 524 16.09 -60.53 -13.77
N GLY A 525 15.53 -60.31 -12.57
CA GLY A 525 14.08 -60.08 -12.43
C GLY A 525 13.63 -59.77 -11.00
N SER A 526 14.29 -58.82 -10.33
CA SER A 526 13.91 -58.37 -8.98
C SER A 526 13.92 -56.84 -8.92
N GLY A 527 12.79 -56.21 -8.58
CA GLY A 527 12.85 -54.85 -8.01
C GLY A 527 11.60 -53.96 -7.98
N ILE A 528 10.58 -54.12 -8.85
CA ILE A 528 9.56 -53.06 -8.97
C ILE A 528 8.46 -53.11 -7.89
N LEU A 529 7.97 -54.31 -7.56
CA LEU A 529 6.87 -54.50 -6.60
C LEU A 529 7.25 -54.15 -5.14
N PRO A 530 8.44 -54.51 -4.64
CA PRO A 530 8.89 -54.08 -3.32
C PRO A 530 9.05 -52.55 -3.23
N MET A 531 9.50 -51.90 -4.30
CA MET A 531 9.67 -50.46 -4.36
C MET A 531 8.32 -49.72 -4.37
N ILE A 532 7.35 -50.20 -5.14
CA ILE A 532 5.98 -49.63 -5.18
C ILE A 532 5.28 -49.83 -3.83
N THR A 533 5.46 -50.98 -3.19
CA THR A 533 4.91 -51.25 -1.85
C THR A 533 5.52 -50.30 -0.80
N ALA A 534 6.83 -50.08 -0.86
CA ALA A 534 7.51 -49.12 0.02
C ALA A 534 7.08 -47.67 -0.24
N GLN A 535 6.86 -47.28 -1.49
CA GLN A 535 6.34 -45.95 -1.84
C GLN A 535 4.92 -45.77 -1.31
N ARG A 536 4.03 -46.73 -1.52
CA ARG A 536 2.65 -46.71 -0.98
C ARG A 536 2.64 -46.58 0.54
N ASP A 537 3.49 -47.33 1.23
CA ASP A 537 3.55 -47.30 2.70
C ASP A 537 4.13 -45.95 3.20
N ARG A 538 5.07 -45.34 2.47
CA ARG A 538 5.54 -43.96 2.73
C ARG A 538 4.44 -42.93 2.52
N PHE A 539 3.66 -43.03 1.44
CA PHE A 539 2.52 -42.15 1.19
C PHE A 539 1.44 -42.29 2.26
N LYS A 540 1.13 -43.53 2.67
CA LYS A 540 0.18 -43.79 3.75
C LYS A 540 0.67 -43.21 5.09
N LYS A 541 1.96 -43.32 5.39
CA LYS A 541 2.57 -42.71 6.58
C LYS A 541 2.52 -41.18 6.52
N ARG A 542 2.84 -40.59 5.37
CA ARG A 542 2.77 -39.13 5.17
C ARG A 542 1.34 -38.61 5.27
N ASN A 543 0.36 -39.34 4.73
CA ASN A 543 -1.05 -38.96 4.84
C ASN A 543 -1.53 -39.02 6.30
N ALA A 544 -1.17 -40.06 7.05
CA ALA A 544 -1.48 -40.15 8.48
C ALA A 544 -0.81 -39.03 9.30
N GLN A 545 0.42 -38.64 8.96
CA GLN A 545 1.10 -37.49 9.57
C GLN A 545 0.39 -36.17 9.25
N LEU A 546 -0.01 -35.95 8.00
CA LEU A 546 -0.76 -34.76 7.60
C LEU A 546 -2.14 -34.67 8.26
N GLU A 547 -2.85 -35.80 8.39
CA GLU A 547 -4.11 -35.87 9.12
C GLU A 547 -3.93 -35.53 10.62
N GLN A 548 -2.82 -35.97 11.22
CA GLN A 548 -2.47 -35.63 12.59
C GLN A 548 -2.12 -34.14 12.75
N GLU A 549 -1.28 -33.59 11.86
CA GLU A 549 -0.93 -32.17 11.86
C GLU A 549 -2.16 -31.26 11.64
N LEU A 550 -3.09 -31.67 10.77
CA LEU A 550 -4.36 -30.98 10.56
C LEU A 550 -5.21 -30.99 11.84
N SER A 551 -5.32 -32.16 12.48
CA SER A 551 -6.03 -32.30 13.76
C SER A 551 -5.43 -31.43 14.86
N ASP A 552 -4.09 -31.40 14.99
CA ASP A 552 -3.41 -30.63 16.01
C ASP A 552 -3.48 -29.11 15.73
N SER A 553 -3.43 -28.70 14.46
CA SER A 553 -3.71 -27.32 14.05
C SER A 553 -5.15 -26.89 14.43
N HIS A 554 -6.14 -27.75 14.17
CA HIS A 554 -7.52 -27.48 14.57
C HIS A 554 -7.69 -27.37 16.09
N ARG A 555 -6.99 -28.21 16.87
CA ARG A 555 -6.95 -28.10 18.33
C ARG A 555 -6.32 -26.79 18.79
N ASN A 556 -5.18 -26.40 18.20
CA ASN A 556 -4.51 -25.14 18.52
C ASN A 556 -5.38 -23.93 18.21
N VAL A 557 -6.05 -23.91 17.05
CA VAL A 557 -7.00 -22.84 16.70
C VAL A 557 -8.17 -22.79 17.69
N SER A 558 -8.70 -23.93 18.10
CA SER A 558 -9.77 -23.98 19.10
C SER A 558 -9.28 -23.46 20.46
N GLN A 559 -8.07 -23.83 20.89
CA GLN A 559 -7.47 -23.39 22.15
C GLN A 559 -7.21 -21.88 22.14
N LEU A 560 -6.60 -21.36 21.07
CA LEU A 560 -6.36 -19.92 20.91
C LEU A 560 -7.67 -19.12 20.87
N ARG A 561 -8.73 -19.65 20.24
CA ARG A 561 -10.05 -19.01 20.27
C ARG A 561 -10.65 -18.96 21.67
N GLN A 562 -10.49 -20.03 22.46
CA GLN A 562 -10.94 -20.05 23.86
C GLN A 562 -10.11 -19.09 24.72
N GLU A 563 -8.79 -19.02 24.52
CA GLU A 563 -7.90 -18.10 25.20
C GLU A 563 -8.22 -16.64 24.87
N ILE A 564 -8.46 -16.31 23.59
CA ILE A 564 -8.91 -14.98 23.18
C ILE A 564 -10.24 -14.62 23.85
N ALA A 565 -11.20 -15.55 23.90
CA ALA A 565 -12.48 -15.31 24.56
C ALA A 565 -12.31 -15.10 26.08
N ALA A 566 -11.43 -15.86 26.72
CA ALA A 566 -11.09 -15.69 28.14
C ALA A 566 -10.41 -14.34 28.39
N LEU A 567 -9.39 -13.97 27.60
CA LEU A 567 -8.70 -12.68 27.70
C LEU A 567 -9.64 -11.51 27.43
N GLN A 568 -10.57 -11.63 26.48
CA GLN A 568 -11.58 -10.59 26.24
C GLN A 568 -12.51 -10.40 27.44
N LYS A 569 -12.95 -11.51 28.06
CA LYS A 569 -13.76 -11.46 29.28
C LYS A 569 -12.97 -10.84 30.43
N ASP A 570 -11.73 -11.27 30.63
CA ASP A 570 -10.87 -10.76 31.71
C ASP A 570 -10.55 -9.27 31.51
N ASN A 571 -10.24 -8.84 30.28
CA ASN A 571 -10.05 -7.43 29.94
C ASN A 571 -11.30 -6.59 30.22
N LEU A 572 -12.50 -7.13 29.94
CA LEU A 572 -13.75 -6.46 30.28
C LEU A 572 -13.96 -6.38 31.80
N THR A 573 -13.63 -7.44 32.56
CA THR A 573 -13.68 -7.38 34.03
C THR A 573 -12.64 -6.45 34.64
N LEU A 574 -11.45 -6.32 34.03
CA LEU A 574 -10.42 -5.37 34.44
C LEU A 574 -10.86 -3.94 34.15
N TYR A 575 -11.51 -3.71 33.01
CA TYR A 575 -12.14 -2.44 32.68
C TYR A 575 -13.21 -2.07 33.73
N GLU A 576 -14.08 -3.02 34.07
CA GLU A 576 -15.07 -2.88 35.14
C GLU A 576 -14.42 -2.50 36.47
N LYS A 577 -13.44 -3.28 36.94
CA LYS A 577 -12.71 -3.01 38.19
C LYS A 577 -12.02 -1.66 38.18
N THR A 578 -11.36 -1.30 37.09
CA THR A 578 -10.69 0.00 36.93
C THR A 578 -11.70 1.15 36.98
N ARG A 579 -12.87 0.98 36.38
CA ARG A 579 -13.94 1.97 36.43
C ARG A 579 -14.57 2.06 37.81
N TYR A 580 -14.76 0.94 38.51
CA TYR A 580 -15.22 0.93 39.90
C TYR A 580 -14.21 1.62 40.83
N VAL A 581 -12.92 1.31 40.74
CA VAL A 581 -11.86 1.95 41.52
C VAL A 581 -11.75 3.44 41.17
N SER A 582 -11.81 3.82 39.90
CA SER A 582 -11.79 5.23 39.47
C SER A 582 -13.01 6.00 39.98
N SER A 583 -14.21 5.38 39.95
CA SER A 583 -15.43 5.97 40.48
C SER A 583 -15.40 6.11 42.01
N TYR A 584 -14.81 5.14 42.71
CA TYR A 584 -14.66 5.16 44.16
C TYR A 584 -13.59 6.18 44.61
N ASN A 585 -12.48 6.27 43.88
CA ASN A 585 -11.42 7.26 44.14
C ASN A 585 -11.90 8.69 43.85
N ARG A 586 -12.83 8.86 42.87
CA ARG A 586 -13.52 10.13 42.63
C ARG A 586 -14.54 10.48 43.73
N SER A 587 -15.12 9.47 44.38
CA SER A 587 -16.07 9.63 45.49
C SER A 587 -15.40 9.87 46.85
N SER A 588 -14.10 9.60 46.99
CA SER A 588 -13.31 9.93 48.19
C SER A 588 -12.87 11.40 48.24
N ASN A 589 -13.03 12.14 47.14
CA ASN A 589 -12.50 13.51 47.00
C ASN A 589 -13.62 14.58 46.88
N THR A 590 -14.83 14.27 47.36
CA THR A 590 -16.06 15.00 47.00
C THR A 590 -16.65 15.91 48.09
N THR A 591 -15.89 16.35 49.09
CA THR A 591 -16.35 17.42 50.01
C THR A 591 -16.04 18.84 49.54
N ALA A 592 -15.47 19.04 48.35
CA ALA A 592 -15.26 20.37 47.79
C ALA A 592 -15.52 20.40 46.28
N ALA A 593 -16.79 20.65 45.89
CA ALA A 593 -17.19 21.42 44.69
C ALA A 593 -18.63 21.06 44.29
N VAL A 594 -19.59 21.81 44.82
CA VAL A 594 -20.90 22.02 44.18
C VAL A 594 -20.73 23.24 43.28
N THR A 595 -20.73 23.04 41.96
CA THR A 595 -21.43 23.82 40.90
C THR A 595 -20.74 23.62 39.54
N SER A 596 -21.49 23.03 38.60
CA SER A 596 -21.54 23.24 37.15
C SER A 596 -20.25 23.38 36.29
N SER A 597 -20.19 22.51 35.28
CA SER A 597 -19.70 22.71 33.89
C SER A 597 -18.30 22.22 33.49
N SER A 598 -18.26 21.70 32.26
CA SER A 598 -17.10 21.48 31.38
C SER A 598 -16.05 20.44 31.79
N SER A 599 -16.09 19.35 31.03
CA SER A 599 -15.04 18.35 30.88
C SER A 599 -13.89 18.88 30.03
N TYR A 600 -13.00 19.68 30.59
CA TYR A 600 -11.58 19.83 30.18
C TYR A 600 -10.85 20.59 31.30
N ALA A 601 -10.23 19.88 32.23
CA ALA A 601 -9.34 20.48 33.22
C ALA A 601 -8.09 19.60 33.38
N ASN A 602 -6.92 20.20 33.09
CA ASN A 602 -5.62 19.67 33.47
C ASN A 602 -5.54 19.63 35.00
N ASN A 603 -5.15 18.47 35.53
CA ASN A 603 -4.96 18.23 36.95
C ASN A 603 -3.60 18.83 37.41
N PRO A 604 -3.50 19.61 38.50
CA PRO A 604 -2.27 20.31 38.88
C PRO A 604 -1.38 19.56 39.89
N ASN A 605 -1.42 18.22 39.97
CA ASN A 605 -0.68 17.47 40.99
C ASN A 605 0.41 16.56 40.36
N PRO A 606 1.72 16.79 40.60
CA PRO A 606 2.83 16.18 39.85
C PRO A 606 3.28 14.79 40.34
N SER A 607 2.43 14.00 40.99
CA SER A 607 2.84 12.70 41.56
C SER A 607 1.92 11.51 41.23
N THR A 608 0.96 11.66 40.31
CA THR A 608 0.21 10.50 39.81
C THR A 608 0.79 10.04 38.47
N VAL A 609 1.51 8.93 38.48
CA VAL A 609 2.02 8.27 37.28
C VAL A 609 0.83 7.89 36.39
N THR A 610 0.58 8.70 35.36
CA THR A 610 -0.26 8.31 34.23
C THR A 610 0.49 7.26 33.43
N ILE A 611 0.15 5.99 33.66
CA ILE A 611 0.62 4.88 32.83
C ILE A 611 0.08 5.09 31.41
N GLY A 612 1.00 5.46 30.51
CA GLY A 612 0.99 5.11 29.09
C GLY A 612 -0.06 5.78 28.20
N GLY A 613 0.26 6.98 27.71
CA GLY A 613 -0.28 7.49 26.45
C GLY A 613 0.24 6.64 25.28
N GLY A 614 -0.67 5.95 24.60
CA GLY A 614 -0.33 5.09 23.44
C GLY A 614 -1.41 4.07 23.04
N GLY A 615 -2.50 3.91 23.80
CA GLY A 615 -3.49 2.84 23.58
C GLY A 615 -4.97 3.23 23.60
N SER A 616 -5.33 4.49 23.30
CA SER A 616 -6.73 4.95 23.42
C SER A 616 -7.75 4.09 22.66
N GLY A 617 -7.36 3.53 21.50
CA GLY A 617 -8.25 2.69 20.69
C GLY A 617 -8.67 1.36 21.35
N GLY A 618 -7.84 0.79 22.22
CA GLY A 618 -8.17 -0.44 22.95
C GLY A 618 -9.19 -0.18 24.06
N MET A 619 -8.98 0.89 24.83
CA MET A 619 -9.85 1.27 25.94
C MET A 619 -11.24 1.70 25.47
N ASP A 620 -11.33 2.40 24.33
CA ASP A 620 -12.60 2.82 23.72
C ASP A 620 -13.42 1.62 23.20
N ARG A 621 -12.76 0.56 22.71
CA ARG A 621 -13.42 -0.68 22.28
C ARG A 621 -14.01 -1.46 23.46
N TYR A 622 -13.26 -1.59 24.56
CA TYR A 622 -13.77 -2.24 25.78
C TYR A 622 -14.83 -1.38 26.49
N ARG A 623 -14.72 -0.04 26.42
CA ARG A 623 -15.75 0.88 26.88
C ARG A 623 -17.07 0.72 26.12
N ALA A 624 -17.02 0.69 24.80
CA ALA A 624 -18.22 0.49 23.98
C ALA A 624 -18.84 -0.90 24.20
N ALA A 625 -18.01 -1.95 24.30
CA ALA A 625 -18.46 -3.30 24.64
C ALA A 625 -19.13 -3.34 26.01
N TYR A 626 -18.52 -2.72 27.03
CA TYR A 626 -19.08 -2.61 28.37
C TYR A 626 -20.40 -1.80 28.40
N GLU A 627 -20.47 -0.64 27.74
CA GLU A 627 -21.66 0.22 27.70
C GLU A 627 -22.82 -0.45 26.92
N SER A 628 -22.51 -1.28 25.93
CA SER A 628 -23.50 -2.11 25.24
C SER A 628 -24.03 -3.27 26.08
N ASN A 629 -23.20 -3.82 26.99
CA ASN A 629 -23.60 -4.89 27.90
C ASN A 629 -24.35 -4.39 29.15
N ILE A 630 -24.06 -3.16 29.60
CA ILE A 630 -24.69 -2.56 30.79
C ILE A 630 -26.05 -1.92 30.48
N SER A 631 -26.34 -1.57 29.22
CA SER A 631 -27.58 -0.86 28.86
C SER A 631 -28.68 -1.83 28.37
N PRO A 632 -29.68 -2.16 29.22
CA PRO A 632 -30.76 -3.08 28.83
C PRO A 632 -31.57 -2.56 27.62
N PHE A 633 -31.61 -1.25 27.41
CA PHE A 633 -32.29 -0.61 26.27
C PHE A 633 -31.51 -0.69 24.95
N ALA A 634 -30.18 -0.75 24.96
CA ALA A 634 -29.41 -0.94 23.73
C ALA A 634 -29.50 -2.40 23.25
N ALA A 635 -29.44 -3.35 24.20
CA ALA A 635 -29.72 -4.75 23.92
C ALA A 635 -31.15 -4.95 23.39
N PHE A 636 -32.12 -4.18 23.90
CA PHE A 636 -33.50 -4.19 23.41
C PHE A 636 -33.63 -3.61 21.99
N ARG A 637 -33.11 -2.40 21.71
CA ARG A 637 -33.12 -1.82 20.34
C ARG A 637 -32.37 -2.68 19.33
N GLY A 638 -31.27 -3.32 19.73
CA GLY A 638 -30.52 -4.26 18.89
C GLY A 638 -31.33 -5.52 18.56
N ARG A 639 -32.04 -6.08 19.55
CA ARG A 639 -32.94 -7.22 19.33
C ARG A 639 -34.18 -6.84 18.52
N GLU A 640 -34.73 -5.66 18.72
CA GLU A 640 -35.92 -5.17 18.02
C GLU A 640 -35.62 -4.84 16.56
N SER A 641 -34.50 -4.17 16.27
CA SER A 641 -34.03 -3.93 14.90
C SER A 641 -33.67 -5.23 14.16
N ALA A 642 -33.07 -6.21 14.84
CA ALA A 642 -32.84 -7.54 14.27
C ALA A 642 -34.16 -8.30 13.99
N ARG A 643 -35.19 -8.10 14.82
CA ARG A 643 -36.52 -8.68 14.61
C ARG A 643 -37.27 -7.98 13.46
N ALA A 644 -37.13 -6.67 13.33
CA ALA A 644 -37.64 -5.89 12.21
C ALA A 644 -36.99 -6.31 10.89
N TYR A 645 -35.67 -6.48 10.87
CA TYR A 645 -34.94 -7.01 9.70
C TYR A 645 -35.39 -8.43 9.32
N LYS A 646 -35.70 -9.28 10.31
CA LYS A 646 -36.24 -10.61 10.06
C LYS A 646 -37.68 -10.62 9.52
N ARG A 647 -38.48 -9.57 9.79
CA ARG A 647 -39.87 -9.44 9.29
C ARG A 647 -39.99 -8.86 7.88
N MET A 648 -38.92 -8.27 7.34
CA MET A 648 -38.92 -7.71 5.97
C MET A 648 -38.82 -8.82 4.91
N SER A 649 -39.57 -8.64 3.82
CA SER A 649 -39.54 -9.50 2.64
C SER A 649 -38.16 -9.45 1.94
N PHE A 650 -37.79 -10.48 1.16
CA PHE A 650 -36.49 -10.53 0.47
C PHE A 650 -36.18 -9.29 -0.39
N PRO A 651 -37.10 -8.78 -1.25
CA PRO A 651 -36.87 -7.52 -1.97
C PRO A 651 -36.72 -6.31 -1.03
N GLU A 652 -37.48 -6.25 0.06
CA GLU A 652 -37.37 -5.18 1.05
C GLU A 652 -36.02 -5.23 1.78
N ARG A 653 -35.46 -6.41 2.04
CA ARG A 653 -34.12 -6.55 2.63
C ARG A 653 -33.03 -6.08 1.67
N VAL A 654 -33.18 -6.36 0.38
CA VAL A 654 -32.26 -5.86 -0.65
C VAL A 654 -32.34 -4.34 -0.71
N VAL A 655 -33.54 -3.77 -0.81
CA VAL A 655 -33.74 -2.31 -0.80
C VAL A 655 -33.19 -1.70 0.48
N TYR A 656 -33.51 -2.24 1.66
CA TYR A 656 -33.00 -1.76 2.94
C TYR A 656 -31.46 -1.83 3.01
N SER A 657 -30.84 -2.88 2.46
CA SER A 657 -29.38 -2.98 2.40
C SER A 657 -28.76 -1.92 1.47
N VAL A 658 -29.38 -1.66 0.32
CA VAL A 658 -28.95 -0.66 -0.65
C VAL A 658 -29.15 0.74 -0.10
N THR A 659 -30.30 1.04 0.49
CA THR A 659 -30.60 2.34 1.11
C THR A 659 -29.65 2.61 2.28
N ARG A 660 -29.37 1.60 3.12
CA ARG A 660 -28.40 1.75 4.21
C ARG A 660 -26.98 1.96 3.68
N MET A 661 -26.59 1.27 2.62
CA MET A 661 -25.28 1.45 1.97
C MET A 661 -25.14 2.85 1.35
N VAL A 662 -26.18 3.35 0.68
CA VAL A 662 -26.20 4.69 0.06
C VAL A 662 -26.20 5.80 1.12
N LEU A 663 -26.89 5.61 2.25
CA LEU A 663 -26.98 6.60 3.33
C LEU A 663 -25.83 6.52 4.35
N ALA A 664 -25.03 5.45 4.36
CA ALA A 664 -23.96 5.26 5.34
C ALA A 664 -22.81 6.26 5.16
N SER A 665 -22.55 6.74 3.94
CA SER A 665 -21.43 7.63 3.67
C SER A 665 -21.86 8.88 2.91
N ARG A 666 -21.15 10.00 3.17
CA ARG A 666 -21.41 11.28 2.49
C ARG A 666 -21.10 11.19 0.98
N THR A 667 -20.11 10.38 0.60
CA THR A 667 -19.68 10.17 -0.78
C THR A 667 -20.68 9.30 -1.55
N SER A 668 -21.17 8.20 -0.96
CA SER A 668 -22.21 7.35 -1.57
C SER A 668 -23.51 8.11 -1.82
N ARG A 669 -23.88 9.03 -0.91
CA ARG A 669 -25.05 9.89 -1.10
C ARG A 669 -24.91 10.85 -2.29
N ASN A 670 -23.74 11.46 -2.45
CA ASN A 670 -23.46 12.38 -3.56
C ASN A 670 -23.39 11.64 -4.91
N LEU A 671 -22.82 10.43 -4.93
CA LEU A 671 -22.72 9.59 -6.13
C LEU A 671 -24.10 9.10 -6.59
N PHE A 672 -24.95 8.69 -5.65
CA PHE A 672 -26.35 8.33 -5.95
C PHE A 672 -27.15 9.53 -6.49
N ALA A 673 -26.97 10.72 -5.92
CA ALA A 673 -27.61 11.93 -6.45
C ALA A 673 -27.15 12.26 -7.88
N ALA A 674 -25.83 12.15 -8.15
CA ALA A 674 -25.29 12.35 -9.49
C ALA A 674 -25.81 11.30 -10.48
N TYR A 675 -25.93 10.04 -10.06
CA TYR A 675 -26.52 8.97 -10.86
C TYR A 675 -27.98 9.25 -11.21
N CYS A 676 -28.79 9.69 -10.23
CA CYS A 676 -30.17 10.08 -10.49
C CYS A 676 -30.26 11.24 -11.49
N VAL A 677 -29.42 12.28 -11.36
CA VAL A 677 -29.37 13.40 -12.31
C VAL A 677 -28.96 12.94 -13.70
N ALA A 678 -27.94 12.09 -13.82
CA ALA A 678 -27.47 11.54 -15.09
C ALA A 678 -28.55 10.69 -15.78
N LEU A 679 -29.31 9.90 -15.01
CA LEU A 679 -30.44 9.13 -15.53
C LEU A 679 -31.54 10.05 -16.04
N HIS A 680 -31.88 11.11 -15.31
CA HIS A 680 -32.85 12.10 -15.76
C HIS A 680 -32.38 12.82 -17.03
N LEU A 681 -31.10 13.18 -17.13
CA LEU A 681 -30.52 13.76 -18.34
C LEU A 681 -30.56 12.79 -19.53
N LEU A 682 -30.29 11.50 -19.30
CA LEU A 682 -30.36 10.47 -20.34
C LEU A 682 -31.79 10.30 -20.83
N VAL A 683 -32.77 10.24 -19.92
CA VAL A 683 -34.19 10.19 -20.29
C VAL A 683 -34.58 11.45 -21.06
N PHE A 684 -34.16 12.63 -20.60
CA PHE A 684 -34.41 13.89 -21.31
C PHE A 684 -33.80 13.90 -22.71
N PHE A 685 -32.58 13.39 -22.86
CA PHE A 685 -31.90 13.28 -24.15
C PHE A 685 -32.58 12.26 -25.06
N SER A 686 -33.05 11.13 -24.51
CA SER A 686 -33.80 10.14 -25.27
C SER A 686 -35.15 10.66 -25.75
N LEU A 687 -35.87 11.43 -24.91
CA LEU A 687 -37.12 12.08 -25.28
C LEU A 687 -36.89 13.23 -26.27
N TYR A 688 -35.79 13.95 -26.12
CA TYR A 688 -35.38 14.98 -27.08
C TYR A 688 -35.06 14.38 -28.44
N TYR A 689 -34.31 13.27 -28.47
CA TYR A 689 -33.93 12.61 -29.72
C TYR A 689 -35.13 11.94 -30.41
N MET A 690 -36.01 11.31 -29.61
CA MET A 690 -37.28 10.77 -30.11
C MET A 690 -38.18 11.90 -30.63
N GLY A 691 -38.30 13.00 -29.89
CA GLY A 691 -39.07 14.18 -30.27
C GLY A 691 -38.52 14.91 -31.49
N SER A 692 -37.19 14.97 -31.66
CA SER A 692 -36.56 15.51 -32.87
C SER A 692 -36.75 14.58 -34.07
N SER A 693 -36.70 13.27 -33.86
CA SER A 693 -36.99 12.31 -34.94
C SER A 693 -38.46 12.33 -35.37
N ASP A 694 -39.39 12.54 -34.44
CA ASP A 694 -40.82 12.75 -34.75
C ASP A 694 -41.06 14.09 -35.43
N ALA A 695 -40.34 15.16 -35.03
CA ALA A 695 -40.39 16.46 -35.69
C ALA A 695 -39.85 16.40 -37.13
N ASP A 696 -38.77 15.65 -37.39
CA ASP A 696 -38.24 15.42 -38.75
C ASP A 696 -39.19 14.54 -39.60
N GLN A 697 -39.86 13.55 -39.00
CA GLN A 697 -40.90 12.77 -39.68
C GLN A 697 -42.16 13.59 -39.98
N GLN A 698 -42.55 14.51 -39.10
CA GLN A 698 -43.66 15.44 -39.37
C GLN A 698 -43.26 16.52 -40.38
N ALA A 699 -42.02 17.01 -40.37
CA ALA A 699 -41.50 17.96 -41.36
C ALA A 699 -41.36 17.34 -42.76
N THR A 700 -40.97 16.06 -42.86
CA THR A 700 -40.93 15.33 -44.14
C THR A 700 -42.33 14.99 -44.66
N ASN A 701 -43.29 14.66 -43.79
CA ASN A 701 -44.69 14.51 -44.18
C ASN A 701 -45.34 15.85 -44.61
N PHE A 702 -45.04 16.96 -43.92
CA PHE A 702 -45.44 18.31 -44.36
C PHE A 702 -44.76 18.68 -45.69
N GLY A 703 -43.49 18.33 -45.87
CA GLY A 703 -42.74 18.53 -47.11
C GLY A 703 -43.29 17.74 -48.30
N GLN A 704 -43.78 16.51 -48.09
CA GLN A 704 -44.43 15.72 -49.14
C GLN A 704 -45.85 16.22 -49.48
N THR A 705 -46.62 16.69 -48.50
CA THR A 705 -47.94 17.32 -48.76
C THR A 705 -47.80 18.71 -49.43
N ALA A 706 -46.77 19.48 -49.08
CA ALA A 706 -46.45 20.75 -49.73
C ALA A 706 -45.88 20.54 -51.14
N ALA A 707 -45.03 19.53 -51.36
CA ALA A 707 -44.53 19.18 -52.70
C ALA A 707 -45.65 18.63 -53.61
N ALA A 708 -46.63 17.90 -53.07
CA ALA A 708 -47.82 17.48 -53.80
C ALA A 708 -48.78 18.64 -54.12
N ALA A 709 -48.85 19.67 -53.26
CA ALA A 709 -49.62 20.89 -53.53
C ALA A 709 -48.94 21.84 -54.53
N VAL A 710 -47.60 21.85 -54.60
CA VAL A 710 -46.81 22.71 -55.50
C VAL A 710 -46.76 22.18 -56.94
N VAL A 711 -46.95 20.88 -57.17
CA VAL A 711 -47.10 20.31 -58.53
C VAL A 711 -48.54 20.49 -59.07
N ALA A 712 -49.52 20.72 -58.20
CA ALA A 712 -50.92 20.96 -58.57
C ALA A 712 -51.29 22.45 -58.76
N ALA A 713 -50.36 23.38 -58.47
CA ALA A 713 -50.55 24.82 -58.68
C ALA A 713 -49.49 25.34 -59.65
N GLY A 714 -49.67 25.06 -60.94
CA GLY A 714 -49.09 25.89 -61.97
C GLY A 714 -49.60 27.32 -61.84
N GLY A 715 -48.71 28.28 -62.04
CA GLY A 715 -49.07 29.62 -62.48
C GLY A 715 -48.91 30.73 -61.44
N SER A 716 -48.20 31.78 -61.89
CA SER A 716 -48.20 33.17 -61.43
C SER A 716 -47.22 33.59 -60.31
N GLY A 717 -46.31 34.51 -60.69
CA GLY A 717 -46.18 35.79 -59.98
C GLY A 717 -45.02 35.99 -58.99
N SER A 718 -43.88 36.48 -59.50
CA SER A 718 -43.12 37.68 -59.05
C SER A 718 -43.35 38.24 -57.62
N GLY A 719 -42.26 38.50 -56.88
CA GLY A 719 -42.21 39.64 -55.95
C GLY A 719 -41.14 39.59 -54.84
N SER A 720 -40.23 40.56 -54.86
CA SER A 720 -39.18 40.84 -53.88
C SER A 720 -39.71 41.54 -52.61
N GLY A 721 -38.90 41.58 -51.53
CA GLY A 721 -39.09 42.57 -50.46
C GLY A 721 -38.37 42.29 -49.13
N SER A 722 -37.39 43.14 -48.80
CA SER A 722 -36.61 43.23 -47.56
C SER A 722 -37.26 44.10 -46.46
N GLY A 723 -36.81 43.97 -45.20
CA GLY A 723 -36.92 44.98 -44.13
C GLY A 723 -37.31 44.36 -42.77
N SER A 724 -36.46 44.26 -41.74
CA SER A 724 -35.86 45.28 -40.84
C SER A 724 -36.77 45.77 -39.70
N GLY A 725 -36.18 45.88 -38.50
CA GLY A 725 -36.67 46.65 -37.34
C GLY A 725 -37.02 45.80 -36.10
N SER A 726 -36.17 45.66 -35.07
CA SER A 726 -35.78 46.61 -34.00
C SER A 726 -36.81 46.79 -32.87
N GLY A 727 -36.41 46.58 -31.61
CA GLY A 727 -37.16 47.04 -30.44
C GLY A 727 -36.68 46.46 -29.10
N ALA A 728 -36.15 47.32 -28.23
CA ALA A 728 -35.51 47.03 -26.95
C ALA A 728 -36.42 47.28 -25.72
N GLY A 729 -35.96 46.86 -24.52
CA GLY A 729 -36.44 47.29 -23.18
C GLY A 729 -37.02 46.13 -22.34
N SER A 730 -36.33 45.56 -21.35
CA SER A 730 -35.92 46.04 -20.01
C SER A 730 -36.98 45.96 -18.90
N ALA A 731 -36.61 45.18 -17.86
CA ALA A 731 -36.93 45.28 -16.43
C ALA A 731 -38.34 44.93 -15.89
N GLY A 732 -38.35 44.18 -14.77
CA GLY A 732 -39.42 44.25 -13.77
C GLY A 732 -39.70 42.97 -12.98
N HIS A 733 -39.25 42.95 -11.72
CA HIS A 733 -39.50 41.94 -10.67
C HIS A 733 -40.97 41.52 -10.48
N GLY A 734 -41.19 40.25 -10.11
CA GLY A 734 -42.47 39.72 -9.60
C GLY A 734 -42.27 38.96 -8.28
N ASN A 735 -42.92 39.47 -7.23
CA ASN A 735 -42.84 39.05 -5.83
C ASN A 735 -43.84 37.91 -5.51
N TRP A 736 -43.61 37.26 -4.37
CA TRP A 736 -44.34 36.13 -3.76
C TRP A 736 -45.87 36.29 -3.64
N LYS A 737 -46.58 35.14 -3.66
CA LYS A 737 -47.81 34.92 -2.89
C LYS A 737 -48.00 33.45 -2.46
N GLU A 738 -48.38 33.32 -1.21
CA GLU A 738 -48.71 32.12 -0.43
C GLU A 738 -50.23 31.90 -0.44
N GLY A 739 -50.67 30.64 -0.31
CA GLY A 739 -52.07 30.22 -0.15
C GLY A 739 -52.15 28.70 -0.23
N ALA A 740 -52.08 27.98 0.89
CA ALA A 740 -53.19 27.64 1.79
C ALA A 740 -54.05 26.46 1.27
N PHE A 741 -53.98 25.37 2.06
CA PHE A 741 -54.89 24.24 2.25
C PHE A 741 -56.23 24.26 1.49
N ASP A 742 -56.54 23.13 0.85
CA ASP A 742 -57.87 22.53 1.05
C ASP A 742 -57.85 21.00 0.96
N ASP A 743 -58.82 20.44 1.66
CA ASP A 743 -58.97 19.07 2.16
C ASP A 743 -59.69 18.14 1.16
N LYS A 744 -59.61 16.82 1.42
CA LYS A 744 -60.46 15.72 0.90
C LYS A 744 -60.35 15.28 -0.58
N SER A 745 -59.76 14.09 -0.77
CA SER A 745 -60.50 12.83 -1.06
C SER A 745 -59.58 11.62 -0.94
#